data_AF-A0A6H1JUK0-F1
#
_entry.id   AF-A0A6H1JUK0-F1
#
_cell.length_a   1.000
_cell.length_b   1.000
_cell.length_c   1.000
_cell.angle_alpha   90.00
_cell.angle_beta   90.00
_cell.angle_gamma   90.00
#
_symmetry.space_group_name_H-M   'P 1'
#
loop_
_entity.id
_entity.type
_entity.pdbx_description
1 polymer ?
#
loop_
_entity_poly.entity_id
_entity_poly.type
_entity_poly.pdbx_seq_one_letter_code
_entity_poly.pdbx_strand_id
1 'polypeptide(L)'
;MSNPAPEPQAVSPDVAVRRSLLWIDKPRERTAWLWIGGEPGTGKTELLRTVAGRAADSVFVDCAGRPVEEIAQELAERCGAAQPQRYDTGFADAVRHISRSFVVLLANTQWAGRLRTTVEPQRVVGQLVDLLRRYTKPGVALRLLVEVEDAPAAVASYAGRHLTLARTADTGPAPERPASGAARALALAEARDVPLPVWSLLCSATGDPHTEQQLRELTAADAPTGSSWYETHQDDLGTSVVSLRHEPMAAEYRRSLPADEAREMHHRIYDVLSAATEDHDSVRNYARTALPGHAAAAGLFDDLLGDLRLLAQVDHRTLFEAFESVYFQRPVPMNSRSFRLRYLTERGVVSSSPGEWLALLHHSLMMEKAEQNEGSDRSEGDEEGEVNAAPAEDEGRGGRGHQAGPAAASQLWAAAPRIRAPWRTLWADGTAPGTLTTWHLVRRPHVRRLQVAETPAGEIAAAWGPQGNLQVWSMGRGERLPASPETDRSAAGQILADQGLSGWRPAGEAEGAVDIPRMPRFVRRAARRGNRAVMASEDSVFVIDIDPEESTQQAPGVLKNMIRTTTKPGSAPFPPEALRPTPAWYASVWPAGTFRRVPATAVPHGITHTETRTFLTETGLPFLRGEFLELSVLDLSTEPLEEADWADMDSPASPHRTADVAHGPYYRLGEWQGARLLLEGGSGRVLQDGASGLTDALAATSLRNFVLMVRLYYWWFASDWSVDDLEPALQEWLSTTDAEAFASDCWQRVFGDADFSDRV
;
A
#
# COMPACT_ATOMS: atom_id res chain seq x y z
N MET A 1 8.68 -15.91 -45.00
CA MET A 1 7.91 -14.75 -45.47
C MET A 1 6.46 -14.95 -45.05
N SER A 2 6.08 -14.39 -43.91
CA SER A 2 4.72 -14.45 -43.40
C SER A 2 3.89 -13.36 -44.08
N ASN A 3 2.76 -13.75 -44.67
CA ASN A 3 1.85 -12.85 -45.35
C ASN A 3 1.28 -11.84 -44.34
N PRO A 4 1.34 -10.51 -44.55
CA PRO A 4 0.71 -9.55 -43.65
C PRO A 4 -0.81 -9.77 -43.69
N ALA A 5 -1.43 -9.89 -42.52
CA ALA A 5 -2.88 -9.93 -42.40
C ALA A 5 -3.48 -8.65 -43.04
N PRO A 6 -4.59 -8.75 -43.80
CA PRO A 6 -5.19 -7.60 -44.47
C PRO A 6 -5.57 -6.53 -43.43
N GLU A 7 -5.19 -5.27 -43.71
CA GLU A 7 -5.60 -4.13 -42.90
C GLU A 7 -7.13 -4.11 -42.78
N PRO A 8 -7.68 -4.05 -41.55
CA PRO A 8 -9.11 -4.06 -41.33
C PRO A 8 -9.71 -2.72 -41.76
N GLN A 9 -10.42 -2.71 -42.90
CA GLN A 9 -11.15 -1.56 -43.42
C GLN A 9 -12.17 -1.05 -42.39
N ALA A 10 -12.07 0.24 -42.06
CA ALA A 10 -13.07 0.94 -41.26
C ALA A 10 -14.45 0.88 -41.95
N VAL A 11 -15.52 0.74 -41.16
CA VAL A 11 -16.89 0.52 -41.69
C VAL A 11 -17.86 1.61 -41.25
N SER A 12 -18.93 1.82 -42.02
CA SER A 12 -20.02 2.72 -41.62
C SER A 12 -20.79 2.18 -40.41
N PRO A 13 -21.45 3.05 -39.62
CA PRO A 13 -22.24 2.65 -38.44
C PRO A 13 -23.28 1.55 -38.73
N ASP A 14 -24.01 1.64 -39.85
CA ASP A 14 -25.03 0.63 -40.21
C ASP A 14 -24.43 -0.75 -40.51
N VAL A 15 -23.28 -0.77 -41.19
CA VAL A 15 -22.53 -2.01 -41.43
C VAL A 15 -21.97 -2.54 -40.12
N ALA A 16 -21.53 -1.66 -39.22
CA ALA A 16 -21.03 -2.02 -37.90
C ALA A 16 -22.13 -2.69 -37.05
N VAL A 17 -23.33 -2.11 -36.96
CA VAL A 17 -24.49 -2.70 -36.23
C VAL A 17 -24.76 -4.11 -36.75
N ARG A 18 -24.86 -4.27 -38.07
CA ARG A 18 -25.15 -5.56 -38.70
C ARG A 18 -24.07 -6.60 -38.42
N ARG A 19 -22.79 -6.21 -38.53
CA ARG A 19 -21.65 -7.10 -38.24
C ARG A 19 -21.61 -7.51 -36.77
N SER A 20 -21.91 -6.59 -35.86
CA SER A 20 -21.99 -6.87 -34.43
C SER A 20 -23.10 -7.87 -34.09
N LEU A 21 -24.31 -7.68 -34.62
CA LEU A 21 -25.42 -8.62 -34.43
C LEU A 21 -25.11 -10.01 -35.03
N LEU A 22 -24.59 -10.06 -36.25
CA LEU A 22 -24.14 -11.33 -36.85
C LEU A 22 -23.01 -12.00 -36.07
N TRP A 23 -22.15 -11.21 -35.41
CA TRP A 23 -21.10 -11.75 -34.55
C TRP A 23 -21.68 -12.29 -33.24
N ILE A 24 -22.69 -11.63 -32.67
CA ILE A 24 -23.43 -12.08 -31.48
C ILE A 24 -24.11 -13.41 -31.77
N ASP A 25 -24.86 -13.53 -32.86
CA ASP A 25 -25.71 -14.71 -33.15
C ASP A 25 -24.93 -15.99 -33.45
N LYS A 26 -23.61 -15.89 -33.69
CA LYS A 26 -22.78 -17.09 -33.92
C LYS A 26 -22.77 -17.99 -32.67
N PRO A 27 -23.08 -19.29 -32.83
CA PRO A 27 -23.04 -20.24 -31.72
C PRO A 27 -21.61 -20.38 -31.20
N ARG A 28 -21.45 -20.32 -29.88
CA ARG A 28 -20.16 -20.44 -29.19
C ARG A 28 -20.34 -21.16 -27.88
N GLU A 29 -19.37 -22.00 -27.55
CA GLU A 29 -19.30 -22.73 -26.28
C GLU A 29 -18.53 -21.97 -25.19
N ARG A 30 -17.89 -20.85 -25.56
CA ARG A 30 -17.02 -20.05 -24.68
C ARG A 30 -17.25 -18.56 -24.83
N THR A 31 -16.91 -17.82 -23.78
CA THR A 31 -16.87 -16.35 -23.76
C THR A 31 -16.00 -15.80 -24.89
N ALA A 32 -16.50 -14.79 -25.59
CA ALA A 32 -15.80 -14.12 -26.68
C ALA A 32 -16.00 -12.60 -26.59
N TRP A 33 -15.04 -11.84 -27.13
CA TRP A 33 -15.06 -10.38 -27.09
C TRP A 33 -14.75 -9.75 -28.45
N LEU A 34 -15.31 -8.56 -28.66
CA LEU A 34 -15.16 -7.72 -29.84
C LEU A 34 -14.85 -6.28 -29.40
N TRP A 35 -13.67 -5.79 -29.76
CA TRP A 35 -13.24 -4.42 -29.50
C TRP A 35 -13.85 -3.48 -30.55
N ILE A 36 -14.54 -2.43 -30.10
CA ILE A 36 -15.16 -1.44 -30.95
C ILE A 36 -14.31 -0.17 -30.91
N GLY A 37 -13.60 0.09 -32.01
CA GLY A 37 -12.70 1.24 -32.16
C GLY A 37 -13.18 2.24 -33.18
N GLY A 38 -12.41 3.31 -33.34
CA GLY A 38 -12.68 4.39 -34.29
C GLY A 38 -12.42 5.75 -33.65
N GLU A 39 -12.26 6.77 -34.49
CA GLU A 39 -11.96 8.12 -34.02
C GLU A 39 -13.04 8.68 -33.07
N PRO A 40 -12.71 9.70 -32.25
CA PRO A 40 -13.70 10.47 -31.54
C PRO A 40 -14.82 10.99 -32.47
N GLY A 41 -16.06 10.92 -31.99
CA GLY A 41 -17.26 11.38 -32.72
C GLY A 41 -17.83 10.39 -33.74
N THR A 42 -17.21 9.24 -34.01
CA THR A 42 -17.69 8.28 -35.03
C THR A 42 -18.96 7.50 -34.66
N GLY A 43 -19.57 7.77 -33.49
CA GLY A 43 -20.81 7.12 -33.06
C GLY A 43 -20.65 5.74 -32.41
N LYS A 44 -19.46 5.40 -31.89
CA LYS A 44 -19.19 4.10 -31.23
C LYS A 44 -20.19 3.79 -30.10
N THR A 45 -20.44 4.75 -29.22
CA THR A 45 -21.38 4.62 -28.11
C THR A 45 -22.80 4.39 -28.62
N GLU A 46 -23.21 5.10 -29.67
CA GLU A 46 -24.55 4.97 -30.26
C GLU A 46 -24.74 3.62 -30.98
N LEU A 47 -23.69 3.12 -31.63
CA LEU A 47 -23.65 1.74 -32.13
C LEU A 47 -23.92 0.74 -31.00
N LEU A 48 -23.23 0.86 -29.86
CA LEU A 48 -23.42 -0.05 -28.73
C LEU A 48 -24.86 0.06 -28.17
N ARG A 49 -25.42 1.26 -28.02
CA ARG A 49 -26.83 1.43 -27.61
C ARG A 49 -27.80 0.77 -28.59
N THR A 50 -27.57 0.96 -29.90
CA THR A 50 -28.39 0.35 -30.95
C THR A 50 -28.32 -1.18 -30.91
N VAL A 51 -27.13 -1.74 -30.69
CA VAL A 51 -26.96 -3.20 -30.56
C VAL A 51 -27.63 -3.70 -29.28
N ALA A 52 -27.48 -3.01 -28.16
CA ALA A 52 -28.12 -3.36 -26.89
C ALA A 52 -29.65 -3.43 -27.02
N GLY A 53 -30.27 -2.46 -27.71
CA GLY A 53 -31.71 -2.45 -27.95
C GLY A 53 -32.23 -3.54 -28.90
N ARG A 54 -31.34 -4.25 -29.62
CA ARG A 54 -31.71 -5.30 -30.59
C ARG A 54 -31.31 -6.70 -30.15
N ALA A 55 -30.27 -6.84 -29.34
CA ALA A 55 -29.80 -8.13 -28.85
C ALA A 55 -30.64 -8.60 -27.65
N ALA A 56 -31.04 -9.88 -27.66
CA ALA A 56 -31.68 -10.50 -26.50
C ALA A 56 -30.68 -10.65 -25.34
N ASP A 57 -31.18 -10.56 -24.11
CA ASP A 57 -30.40 -10.72 -22.87
C ASP A 57 -29.13 -9.85 -22.86
N SER A 58 -29.29 -8.57 -23.22
CA SER A 58 -28.20 -7.59 -23.29
C SER A 58 -28.09 -6.76 -22.01
N VAL A 59 -26.86 -6.44 -21.62
CA VAL A 59 -26.51 -5.57 -20.50
C VAL A 59 -25.62 -4.47 -21.04
N PHE A 60 -26.15 -3.24 -21.13
CA PHE A 60 -25.41 -2.05 -21.53
C PHE A 60 -24.94 -1.28 -20.29
N VAL A 61 -23.64 -0.99 -20.20
CA VAL A 61 -23.05 -0.20 -19.12
C VAL A 61 -22.23 0.93 -19.72
N ASP A 62 -22.59 2.16 -19.37
CA ASP A 62 -21.76 3.33 -19.63
C ASP A 62 -20.67 3.43 -18.55
N CYS A 63 -19.42 3.42 -18.97
CA CYS A 63 -18.26 3.43 -18.09
C CYS A 63 -17.75 4.85 -17.81
N ALA A 64 -18.22 5.87 -18.54
CA ALA A 64 -17.71 7.23 -18.41
C ALA A 64 -17.85 7.77 -16.97
N GLY A 65 -16.77 8.30 -16.40
CA GLY A 65 -16.77 8.88 -15.06
C GLY A 65 -16.82 7.88 -13.90
N ARG A 66 -16.78 6.57 -14.18
CA ARG A 66 -17.03 5.52 -13.18
C ARG A 66 -15.81 4.65 -12.94
N PRO A 67 -15.46 4.37 -11.68
CA PRO A 67 -14.39 3.42 -11.37
C PRO A 67 -14.82 1.98 -11.72
N VAL A 68 -13.85 1.11 -11.96
CA VAL A 68 -14.07 -0.27 -12.36
C VAL A 68 -14.88 -1.07 -11.34
N GLU A 69 -14.78 -0.73 -10.05
CA GLU A 69 -15.55 -1.35 -8.98
C GLU A 69 -17.06 -1.12 -9.15
N GLU A 70 -17.48 0.11 -9.49
CA GLU A 70 -18.89 0.43 -9.73
C GLU A 70 -19.41 -0.25 -11.00
N ILE A 71 -18.56 -0.35 -12.03
CA ILE A 71 -18.87 -1.05 -13.28
C ILE A 71 -19.03 -2.56 -12.99
N ALA A 72 -18.13 -3.16 -12.22
CA ALA A 72 -18.17 -4.57 -11.83
C ALA A 72 -19.44 -4.89 -11.02
N GLN A 73 -19.81 -3.99 -10.11
CA GLN A 73 -21.02 -4.13 -9.29
C GLN A 73 -22.28 -4.12 -10.14
N GLU A 74 -22.44 -3.12 -11.01
CA GLU A 74 -23.61 -3.04 -11.89
C GLU A 74 -23.70 -4.25 -12.82
N LEU A 75 -22.56 -4.71 -13.35
CA LEU A 75 -22.53 -5.92 -14.20
C LEU A 75 -22.96 -7.17 -13.42
N ALA A 76 -22.47 -7.35 -12.20
CA ALA A 76 -22.85 -8.50 -11.37
C ALA A 76 -24.36 -8.48 -11.08
N GLU A 77 -24.90 -7.33 -10.66
CA GLU A 77 -26.32 -7.13 -10.38
C GLU A 77 -27.19 -7.41 -11.62
N ARG A 78 -26.86 -6.81 -12.76
CA ARG A 78 -27.64 -6.97 -14.00
C ARG A 78 -27.55 -8.37 -14.60
N CYS A 79 -26.47 -9.10 -14.34
CA CYS A 79 -26.33 -10.51 -14.73
C CYS A 79 -26.97 -11.48 -13.73
N GLY A 80 -27.62 -10.99 -12.67
CA GLY A 80 -28.27 -11.80 -11.64
C GLY A 80 -27.29 -12.57 -10.74
N ALA A 81 -26.04 -12.13 -10.67
CA ALA A 81 -25.07 -12.67 -9.71
C ALA A 81 -25.31 -12.01 -8.34
N ALA A 82 -25.28 -12.81 -7.27
CA ALA A 82 -25.31 -12.27 -5.92
C ALA A 82 -24.09 -11.38 -5.69
N GLN A 83 -24.30 -10.24 -5.03
CA GLN A 83 -23.19 -9.42 -4.59
C GLN A 83 -22.28 -10.21 -3.64
N PRO A 84 -20.94 -10.07 -3.75
CA PRO A 84 -20.01 -10.63 -2.78
C PRO A 84 -20.38 -10.15 -1.37
N GLN A 85 -20.78 -11.07 -0.49
CA GLN A 85 -21.16 -10.74 0.89
C GLN A 85 -20.04 -11.00 1.91
N ARG A 86 -18.86 -11.45 1.45
CA ARG A 86 -17.71 -11.77 2.32
C ARG A 86 -16.41 -11.16 1.81
N TYR A 87 -15.49 -10.88 2.73
CA TYR A 87 -14.17 -10.32 2.43
C TYR A 87 -13.27 -11.21 1.53
N ASP A 88 -13.49 -12.52 1.54
CA ASP A 88 -12.76 -13.51 0.73
C ASP A 88 -13.31 -13.63 -0.70
N THR A 89 -14.51 -13.11 -0.95
CA THR A 89 -15.16 -13.13 -2.27
C THR A 89 -14.93 -11.84 -3.07
N GLY A 90 -14.76 -11.94 -4.39
CA GLY A 90 -14.58 -10.80 -5.30
C GLY A 90 -15.38 -10.92 -6.60
N PHE A 91 -15.08 -10.07 -7.60
CA PHE A 91 -15.77 -10.12 -8.88
C PHE A 91 -15.63 -11.49 -9.58
N ALA A 92 -14.48 -12.16 -9.44
CA ALA A 92 -14.30 -13.52 -9.94
C ALA A 92 -15.36 -14.50 -9.41
N ASP A 93 -15.75 -14.37 -8.14
CA ASP A 93 -16.80 -15.19 -7.54
C ASP A 93 -18.18 -14.80 -8.06
N ALA A 94 -18.47 -13.51 -8.19
CA ALA A 94 -19.70 -13.05 -8.80
C ALA A 94 -19.85 -13.62 -10.23
N VAL A 95 -18.79 -13.56 -11.05
CA VAL A 95 -18.77 -14.12 -12.41
C VAL A 95 -19.04 -15.63 -12.41
N ARG A 96 -18.48 -16.38 -11.46
CA ARG A 96 -18.77 -17.81 -11.31
C ARG A 96 -20.25 -18.08 -11.00
N HIS A 97 -20.98 -17.15 -10.39
CA HIS A 97 -22.40 -17.32 -10.10
C HIS A 97 -23.32 -16.97 -11.28
N ILE A 98 -22.80 -16.37 -12.34
CA ILE A 98 -23.55 -16.15 -13.57
C ILE A 98 -23.91 -17.51 -14.18
N SER A 99 -25.22 -17.75 -14.33
CA SER A 99 -25.78 -19.04 -14.75
C SER A 99 -26.36 -19.02 -16.17
N ARG A 100 -26.42 -17.85 -16.80
CA ARG A 100 -27.01 -17.64 -18.14
C ARG A 100 -26.05 -16.88 -19.04
N SER A 101 -26.24 -17.05 -20.35
CA SER A 101 -25.45 -16.32 -21.35
C SER A 101 -26.01 -14.92 -21.55
N PHE A 102 -25.14 -13.92 -21.61
CA PHE A 102 -25.52 -12.51 -21.81
C PHE A 102 -24.68 -11.87 -22.92
N VAL A 103 -25.23 -10.82 -23.54
CA VAL A 103 -24.46 -9.86 -24.35
C VAL A 103 -24.11 -8.67 -23.46
N VAL A 104 -22.85 -8.48 -23.14
CA VAL A 104 -22.38 -7.35 -22.32
C VAL A 104 -21.79 -6.30 -23.23
N LEU A 105 -22.27 -5.07 -23.12
CA LEU A 105 -21.81 -3.92 -23.91
C LEU A 105 -21.25 -2.86 -22.97
N LEU A 106 -19.95 -2.60 -23.07
CA LEU A 106 -19.24 -1.60 -22.27
C LEU A 106 -18.92 -0.40 -23.15
N ALA A 107 -19.58 0.73 -22.89
CA ALA A 107 -19.40 1.96 -23.66
C ALA A 107 -18.48 2.94 -22.91
N ASN A 108 -17.83 3.83 -23.66
CA ASN A 108 -16.94 4.87 -23.11
C ASN A 108 -15.87 4.36 -22.13
N THR A 109 -15.30 3.16 -22.35
CA THR A 109 -14.33 2.58 -21.39
C THR A 109 -13.05 3.42 -21.28
N GLN A 110 -12.68 4.12 -22.36
CA GLN A 110 -11.58 5.07 -22.39
C GLN A 110 -11.77 6.28 -21.45
N TRP A 111 -13.01 6.52 -21.01
CA TRP A 111 -13.38 7.62 -20.10
C TRP A 111 -13.77 7.12 -18.71
N ALA A 112 -13.48 5.86 -18.39
CA ALA A 112 -13.66 5.33 -17.04
C ALA A 112 -12.80 6.08 -16.02
N GLY A 113 -13.25 6.07 -14.76
CA GLY A 113 -12.63 6.79 -13.65
C GLY A 113 -13.18 8.20 -13.43
N ARG A 114 -13.15 8.63 -12.17
CA ARG A 114 -13.62 9.95 -11.72
C ARG A 114 -12.64 11.05 -12.09
N LEU A 115 -11.35 10.71 -12.12
CA LEU A 115 -10.25 11.61 -12.46
C LEU A 115 -9.89 11.47 -13.93
N ARG A 116 -9.28 12.50 -14.51
CA ARG A 116 -8.65 12.38 -15.85
C ARG A 116 -7.29 11.71 -15.77
N THR A 117 -6.54 11.94 -14.70
CA THR A 117 -5.28 11.25 -14.39
C THR A 117 -5.59 9.92 -13.67
N THR A 118 -6.17 8.99 -14.43
CA THR A 118 -6.66 7.71 -13.93
C THR A 118 -6.14 6.54 -14.77
N VAL A 119 -6.16 5.35 -14.18
CA VAL A 119 -5.84 4.08 -14.85
C VAL A 119 -7.07 3.17 -14.97
N GLU A 120 -8.25 3.66 -14.60
CA GLU A 120 -9.50 2.92 -14.69
C GLU A 120 -9.81 2.37 -16.10
N PRO A 121 -9.53 3.09 -17.22
CA PRO A 121 -9.68 2.51 -18.56
C PRO A 121 -8.87 1.22 -18.75
N GLN A 122 -7.62 1.22 -18.29
CA GLN A 122 -6.73 0.06 -18.34
C GLN A 122 -7.21 -1.05 -17.39
N ARG A 123 -7.77 -0.71 -16.22
CA ARG A 123 -8.35 -1.69 -15.29
C ARG A 123 -9.63 -2.33 -15.83
N VAL A 124 -10.51 -1.56 -16.48
CA VAL A 124 -11.71 -2.08 -17.16
C VAL A 124 -11.31 -3.08 -18.25
N VAL A 125 -10.41 -2.68 -19.15
CA VAL A 125 -10.03 -3.54 -20.29
C VAL A 125 -9.13 -4.71 -19.86
N GLY A 126 -8.16 -4.47 -18.98
CA GLY A 126 -7.14 -5.44 -18.61
C GLY A 126 -7.50 -6.35 -17.43
N GLN A 127 -8.39 -5.92 -16.53
CA GLN A 127 -8.77 -6.70 -15.34
C GLN A 127 -10.22 -7.17 -15.43
N LEU A 128 -11.20 -6.26 -15.56
CA LEU A 128 -12.62 -6.63 -15.54
C LEU A 128 -12.98 -7.59 -16.69
N VAL A 129 -12.65 -7.24 -17.93
CA VAL A 129 -12.92 -8.10 -19.12
C VAL A 129 -12.22 -9.44 -19.00
N ASP A 130 -11.01 -9.46 -18.47
CA ASP A 130 -10.23 -10.68 -18.32
C ASP A 130 -10.75 -11.59 -17.18
N LEU A 131 -11.29 -11.01 -16.09
CA LEU A 131 -11.99 -11.76 -15.05
C LEU A 131 -13.26 -12.42 -15.61
N LEU A 132 -14.06 -11.70 -16.41
CA LEU A 132 -15.21 -12.28 -17.12
C LEU A 132 -14.77 -13.45 -17.99
N ARG A 133 -13.69 -13.28 -18.76
CA ARG A 133 -13.14 -14.33 -19.63
C ARG A 133 -12.68 -15.57 -18.85
N ARG A 134 -11.90 -15.38 -17.79
CA ARG A 134 -11.23 -16.46 -17.04
C ARG A 134 -12.19 -17.24 -16.14
N TYR A 135 -13.19 -16.58 -15.56
CA TYR A 135 -14.02 -17.16 -14.51
C TYR A 135 -15.46 -17.51 -14.94
N THR A 136 -15.84 -17.23 -16.19
CA THR A 136 -17.12 -17.73 -16.72
C THR A 136 -17.13 -19.26 -16.73
N LYS A 137 -18.21 -19.86 -16.22
CA LYS A 137 -18.38 -21.32 -16.18
C LYS A 137 -18.45 -21.94 -17.58
N PRO A 138 -17.93 -23.16 -17.78
CA PRO A 138 -18.20 -23.94 -18.98
C PRO A 138 -19.72 -24.06 -19.24
N GLY A 139 -20.15 -23.87 -20.48
CA GLY A 139 -21.58 -23.89 -20.86
C GLY A 139 -22.30 -22.54 -20.76
N VAL A 140 -21.67 -21.51 -20.18
CA VAL A 140 -22.14 -20.11 -20.24
C VAL A 140 -21.28 -19.35 -21.25
N ALA A 141 -21.91 -18.69 -22.23
CA ALA A 141 -21.22 -17.95 -23.28
C ALA A 141 -21.51 -16.44 -23.17
N LEU A 142 -20.61 -15.70 -22.51
CA LEU A 142 -20.68 -14.24 -22.48
C LEU A 142 -20.15 -13.65 -23.79
N ARG A 143 -20.87 -12.67 -24.35
CA ARG A 143 -20.47 -11.97 -25.58
C ARG A 143 -20.19 -10.51 -25.22
N LEU A 144 -18.91 -10.14 -25.20
CA LEU A 144 -18.49 -8.82 -24.75
C LEU A 144 -18.25 -7.91 -25.97
N LEU A 145 -18.92 -6.77 -26.03
CA LEU A 145 -18.62 -5.70 -26.98
C LEU A 145 -18.09 -4.51 -26.17
N VAL A 146 -16.84 -4.12 -26.42
CA VAL A 146 -16.14 -3.15 -25.57
C VAL A 146 -15.65 -2.00 -26.43
N GLU A 147 -16.19 -0.80 -26.19
CA GLU A 147 -15.69 0.43 -26.81
C GLU A 147 -14.30 0.74 -26.29
N VAL A 148 -13.35 1.00 -27.18
CA VAL A 148 -11.98 1.41 -26.86
C VAL A 148 -11.53 2.51 -27.81
N GLU A 149 -10.49 3.26 -27.42
CA GLU A 149 -9.90 4.29 -28.27
C GLU A 149 -9.21 3.66 -29.50
N ASP A 150 -8.33 2.68 -29.25
CA ASP A 150 -7.58 1.95 -30.29
C ASP A 150 -7.86 0.44 -30.21
N ALA A 151 -8.74 -0.04 -31.10
CA ALA A 151 -9.13 -1.44 -31.13
C ALA A 151 -8.05 -2.38 -31.72
N PRO A 152 -7.28 -2.01 -32.75
CA PRO A 152 -6.07 -2.74 -33.12
C PRO A 152 -5.08 -2.93 -31.97
N ALA A 153 -4.76 -1.89 -31.20
CA ALA A 153 -3.89 -2.00 -30.03
C ALA A 153 -4.48 -2.91 -28.95
N ALA A 154 -5.79 -2.84 -28.71
CA ALA A 154 -6.48 -3.75 -27.80
C ALA A 154 -6.37 -5.22 -28.23
N VAL A 155 -6.47 -5.52 -29.54
CA VAL A 155 -6.24 -6.89 -30.06
C VAL A 155 -4.80 -7.34 -29.84
N ALA A 156 -3.82 -6.47 -30.05
CA ALA A 156 -2.41 -6.82 -29.85
C ALA A 156 -2.13 -7.20 -28.37
N SER A 157 -2.72 -6.46 -27.43
CA SER A 157 -2.49 -6.65 -26.00
C SER A 157 -3.35 -7.75 -25.37
N TYR A 158 -4.60 -7.91 -25.81
CA TYR A 158 -5.60 -8.75 -25.13
C TYR A 158 -6.22 -9.83 -26.03
N ALA A 159 -5.70 -10.01 -27.25
CA ALA A 159 -6.27 -10.88 -28.29
C ALA A 159 -7.74 -10.53 -28.63
N GLY A 160 -8.40 -11.41 -29.38
CA GLY A 160 -9.81 -11.26 -29.77
C GLY A 160 -10.00 -10.72 -31.19
N ARG A 161 -11.11 -10.02 -31.43
CA ARG A 161 -11.44 -9.39 -32.71
C ARG A 161 -11.72 -7.93 -32.49
N HIS A 162 -11.61 -7.13 -33.54
CA HIS A 162 -12.03 -5.74 -33.50
C HIS A 162 -12.92 -5.37 -34.68
N LEU A 163 -13.58 -4.22 -34.53
CA LEU A 163 -14.38 -3.53 -35.53
C LEU A 163 -14.09 -2.03 -35.39
N THR A 164 -13.63 -1.39 -36.45
CA THR A 164 -13.30 0.04 -36.45
C THR A 164 -14.34 0.82 -37.23
N LEU A 165 -14.92 1.87 -36.63
CA LEU A 165 -15.90 2.73 -37.29
C LEU A 165 -15.19 3.83 -38.09
N ALA A 166 -15.67 4.06 -39.31
CA ALA A 166 -15.24 5.19 -40.15
C ALA A 166 -16.01 6.46 -39.77
N ARG A 167 -15.34 7.62 -39.85
CA ARG A 167 -16.02 8.92 -39.78
C ARG A 167 -16.94 9.06 -41.00
N THR A 168 -18.14 9.58 -40.77
CA THR A 168 -19.13 9.88 -41.82
C THR A 168 -19.32 11.39 -41.95
N ALA A 169 -19.94 11.85 -43.04
CA ALA A 169 -20.23 13.27 -43.22
C ALA A 169 -21.11 13.85 -42.09
N ASP A 170 -21.95 13.01 -41.47
CA ASP A 170 -22.89 13.41 -40.41
C ASP A 170 -22.25 13.47 -39.00
N THR A 171 -21.04 12.94 -38.83
CA THR A 171 -20.37 12.85 -37.50
C THR A 171 -19.63 14.13 -37.06
N GLY A 172 -19.78 15.22 -37.82
CA GLY A 172 -19.13 16.51 -37.53
C GLY A 172 -17.61 16.49 -37.79
N PRO A 173 -16.95 17.67 -37.74
CA PRO A 173 -15.50 17.77 -37.85
C PRO A 173 -14.80 17.08 -36.67
N ALA A 174 -13.54 16.69 -36.85
CA ALA A 174 -12.71 16.23 -35.75
C ALA A 174 -12.67 17.31 -34.64
N PRO A 175 -12.61 16.92 -33.36
CA PRO A 175 -12.39 17.89 -32.29
C PRO A 175 -11.09 18.64 -32.59
N GLU A 176 -11.18 19.96 -32.73
CA GLU A 176 -10.00 20.82 -32.84
C GLU A 176 -9.37 20.97 -31.44
N ARG A 177 -8.07 21.32 -31.38
CA ARG A 177 -7.38 21.54 -30.11
C ARG A 177 -8.02 22.70 -29.34
N PRO A 178 -8.05 22.65 -27.99
CA PRO A 178 -8.53 23.77 -27.19
C PRO A 178 -7.67 25.02 -27.45
N ALA A 179 -8.24 26.00 -28.13
CA ALA A 179 -7.52 27.18 -28.60
C ALA A 179 -7.30 28.24 -27.50
N SER A 180 -8.29 28.42 -26.61
CA SER A 180 -8.22 29.39 -25.51
C SER A 180 -7.44 28.84 -24.31
N GLY A 181 -6.82 29.70 -23.50
CA GLY A 181 -6.22 29.27 -22.23
C GLY A 181 -7.28 28.77 -21.24
N ALA A 182 -8.49 29.34 -21.28
CA ALA A 182 -9.63 28.85 -20.50
C ALA A 182 -10.02 27.40 -20.83
N ALA A 183 -10.07 27.00 -22.11
CA ALA A 183 -10.33 25.61 -22.49
C ALA A 183 -9.17 24.67 -22.12
N ARG A 184 -7.92 25.16 -22.20
CA ARG A 184 -6.74 24.42 -21.73
C ARG A 184 -6.75 24.19 -20.21
N ALA A 185 -7.19 25.17 -19.43
CA ALA A 185 -7.38 25.03 -17.99
C ALA A 185 -8.43 23.96 -17.65
N LEU A 186 -9.57 23.94 -18.35
CA LEU A 186 -10.56 22.85 -18.20
C LEU A 186 -10.01 21.49 -18.64
N ALA A 187 -9.19 21.45 -19.70
CA ALA A 187 -8.55 20.20 -20.14
C ALA A 187 -7.58 19.65 -19.09
N LEU A 188 -6.96 20.50 -18.27
CA LEU A 188 -6.07 20.13 -17.16
C LEU A 188 -6.80 19.84 -15.85
N ALA A 189 -8.07 20.26 -15.69
CA ALA A 189 -8.89 19.89 -14.54
C ALA A 189 -8.96 18.36 -14.38
N GLU A 190 -8.95 17.85 -13.14
CA GLU A 190 -9.08 16.40 -12.90
C GLU A 190 -10.53 15.94 -12.91
N ALA A 191 -11.42 16.68 -12.24
CA ALA A 191 -12.85 16.46 -12.40
C ALA A 191 -13.34 17.10 -13.71
N ARG A 192 -14.30 16.44 -14.37
CA ARG A 192 -14.85 16.87 -15.66
C ARG A 192 -15.79 18.08 -15.52
N ASP A 193 -16.48 18.14 -14.39
CA ASP A 193 -17.39 19.21 -14.04
C ASP A 193 -16.68 20.17 -13.07
N VAL A 194 -16.50 21.41 -13.51
CA VAL A 194 -15.70 22.40 -12.79
C VAL A 194 -16.57 23.61 -12.43
N PRO A 195 -16.72 23.95 -11.14
CA PRO A 195 -17.40 25.18 -10.73
C PRO A 195 -16.70 26.42 -11.29
N LEU A 196 -17.46 27.46 -11.64
CA LEU A 196 -16.89 28.73 -12.16
C LEU A 196 -15.77 29.33 -11.29
N PRO A 197 -15.88 29.41 -9.95
CA PRO A 197 -14.79 29.91 -9.11
C PRO A 197 -13.51 29.08 -9.23
N VAL A 198 -13.65 27.76 -9.38
CA VAL A 198 -12.53 26.85 -9.58
C VAL A 198 -11.94 27.05 -10.97
N TRP A 199 -12.76 27.20 -12.02
CA TRP A 199 -12.26 27.42 -13.37
C TRP A 199 -11.42 28.71 -13.48
N SER A 200 -11.86 29.79 -12.83
CA SER A 200 -11.09 31.04 -12.67
C SER A 200 -9.73 30.81 -12.01
N LEU A 201 -9.71 29.99 -10.95
CA LEU A 201 -8.51 29.61 -10.22
C LEU A 201 -7.54 28.79 -11.10
N LEU A 202 -8.05 27.82 -11.85
CA LEU A 202 -7.27 26.99 -12.78
C LEU A 202 -6.69 27.83 -13.92
N CYS A 203 -7.45 28.78 -14.47
CA CYS A 203 -7.00 29.74 -15.47
C CYS A 203 -5.81 30.55 -14.95
N SER A 204 -5.92 31.05 -13.72
CA SER A 204 -4.84 31.79 -13.05
C SER A 204 -3.59 30.93 -12.83
N ALA A 205 -3.75 29.69 -12.34
CA ALA A 205 -2.64 28.77 -12.09
C ALA A 205 -1.92 28.30 -13.38
N THR A 206 -2.63 28.31 -14.51
CA THR A 206 -2.09 27.93 -15.83
C THR A 206 -1.52 29.12 -16.63
N GLY A 207 -1.57 30.34 -16.08
CA GLY A 207 -0.94 31.54 -16.64
C GLY A 207 -1.80 32.36 -17.59
N ASP A 208 -3.12 32.11 -17.67
CA ASP A 208 -4.08 32.90 -18.45
C ASP A 208 -5.27 33.28 -17.56
N PRO A 209 -5.12 34.27 -16.66
CA PRO A 209 -6.13 34.58 -15.65
C PRO A 209 -7.43 35.12 -16.27
N HIS A 210 -8.56 34.52 -15.91
CA HIS A 210 -9.91 34.97 -16.28
C HIS A 210 -10.74 35.14 -15.03
N THR A 211 -11.52 36.22 -14.95
CA THR A 211 -12.52 36.42 -13.90
C THR A 211 -13.74 35.54 -14.12
N GLU A 212 -14.50 35.24 -13.06
CA GLU A 212 -15.76 34.49 -13.20
C GLU A 212 -16.75 35.13 -14.17
N GLN A 213 -16.78 36.47 -14.26
CA GLN A 213 -17.65 37.17 -15.19
C GLN A 213 -17.23 36.91 -16.65
N GLN A 214 -15.94 37.00 -16.95
CA GLN A 214 -15.41 36.67 -18.28
C GLN A 214 -15.70 35.22 -18.67
N LEU A 215 -15.57 34.29 -17.71
CA LEU A 215 -15.89 32.87 -17.93
C LEU A 215 -17.39 32.64 -18.18
N ARG A 216 -18.28 33.35 -17.47
CA ARG A 216 -19.73 33.30 -17.73
C ARG A 216 -20.06 33.76 -19.15
N GLU A 217 -19.46 34.86 -19.59
CA GLU A 217 -19.63 35.40 -20.95
C GLU A 217 -19.18 34.40 -22.03
N LEU A 218 -18.11 33.63 -21.79
CA LEU A 218 -17.63 32.58 -22.70
C LEU A 218 -18.61 31.41 -22.84
N THR A 219 -19.38 31.11 -21.79
CA THR A 219 -20.34 29.99 -21.77
C THR A 219 -21.77 30.39 -22.14
N ALA A 220 -22.02 31.67 -22.41
CA ALA A 220 -23.36 32.16 -22.75
C ALA A 220 -23.84 31.56 -24.09
N ALA A 221 -25.13 31.24 -24.16
CA ALA A 221 -25.74 30.62 -25.35
C ALA A 221 -25.58 31.46 -26.64
N ASP A 222 -25.56 32.79 -26.50
CA ASP A 222 -25.43 33.75 -27.60
C ASP A 222 -23.96 34.10 -27.93
N ALA A 223 -22.98 33.42 -27.32
CA ALA A 223 -21.57 33.71 -27.56
C ALA A 223 -21.17 33.37 -29.02
N PRO A 224 -20.64 34.32 -29.80
CA PRO A 224 -20.42 34.16 -31.25
C PRO A 224 -19.37 33.09 -31.64
N THR A 225 -18.59 32.59 -30.70
CA THR A 225 -17.57 31.53 -30.88
C THR A 225 -17.37 30.63 -29.65
N GLY A 226 -18.02 30.93 -28.51
CA GLY A 226 -17.78 30.28 -27.21
C GLY A 226 -18.64 29.04 -26.93
N SER A 227 -19.86 28.96 -27.49
CA SER A 227 -20.84 27.92 -27.14
C SER A 227 -20.51 26.52 -27.70
N SER A 228 -19.57 26.39 -28.63
CA SER A 228 -19.22 25.09 -29.24
C SER A 228 -18.36 24.21 -28.33
N TRP A 229 -17.58 24.79 -27.42
CA TRP A 229 -16.56 24.07 -26.65
C TRP A 229 -16.99 23.66 -25.24
N TYR A 230 -17.87 24.44 -24.64
CA TYR A 230 -18.27 24.28 -23.25
C TYR A 230 -19.70 23.75 -23.14
N GLU A 231 -19.95 23.00 -22.08
CA GLU A 231 -21.28 22.61 -21.64
C GLU A 231 -21.47 23.07 -20.19
N THR A 232 -22.57 23.78 -19.94
CA THR A 232 -22.91 24.29 -18.60
C THR A 232 -24.16 23.58 -18.13
N HIS A 233 -24.11 23.05 -16.91
CA HIS A 233 -25.26 22.43 -16.26
C HIS A 233 -25.18 22.65 -14.75
N GLN A 234 -26.20 22.17 -14.03
CA GLN A 234 -26.22 22.18 -12.58
C GLN A 234 -25.83 20.79 -12.09
N ASP A 235 -24.94 20.71 -11.11
CA ASP A 235 -24.63 19.46 -10.43
C ASP A 235 -25.79 19.02 -9.51
N ASP A 236 -25.64 17.86 -8.86
CA ASP A 236 -26.64 17.32 -7.93
C ASP A 236 -26.91 18.22 -6.72
N LEU A 237 -26.02 19.17 -6.43
CA LEU A 237 -26.13 20.15 -5.35
C LEU A 237 -26.72 21.48 -5.83
N GLY A 238 -27.10 21.59 -7.10
CA GLY A 238 -27.59 22.82 -7.70
C GLY A 238 -26.50 23.89 -7.88
N THR A 239 -25.24 23.48 -7.96
CA THR A 239 -24.10 24.36 -8.27
C THR A 239 -23.89 24.39 -9.78
N SER A 240 -23.73 25.60 -10.33
CA SER A 240 -23.39 25.75 -11.76
C SER A 240 -21.98 25.26 -12.01
N VAL A 241 -21.85 24.27 -12.88
CA VAL A 241 -20.59 23.67 -13.30
C VAL A 241 -20.41 23.78 -14.81
N VAL A 242 -19.15 23.80 -15.25
CA VAL A 242 -18.75 23.86 -16.65
C VAL A 242 -17.88 22.66 -16.96
N SER A 243 -18.14 22.02 -18.09
CA SER A 243 -17.33 20.93 -18.64
C SER A 243 -17.00 21.20 -20.10
N LEU A 244 -16.06 20.41 -20.66
CA LEU A 244 -15.82 20.40 -22.10
C LEU A 244 -16.89 19.56 -22.77
N ARG A 245 -17.51 20.10 -23.84
CA ARG A 245 -18.52 19.38 -24.63
C ARG A 245 -17.98 18.05 -25.18
N HIS A 246 -16.69 18.00 -25.48
CA HIS A 246 -16.02 16.82 -26.02
C HIS A 246 -14.79 16.47 -25.19
N GLU A 247 -14.92 15.47 -24.32
CA GLU A 247 -13.81 14.90 -23.54
C GLU A 247 -12.56 14.49 -24.37
N PRO A 248 -12.68 13.99 -25.62
CA PRO A 248 -11.52 13.73 -26.47
C PRO A 248 -10.56 14.90 -26.63
N MET A 249 -11.05 16.15 -26.55
CA MET A 249 -10.19 17.33 -26.63
C MET A 249 -9.27 17.46 -25.42
N ALA A 250 -9.78 17.15 -24.22
CA ALA A 250 -8.97 17.17 -23.01
C ALA A 250 -7.86 16.13 -23.11
N ALA A 251 -8.23 14.92 -23.56
CA ALA A 251 -7.28 13.84 -23.78
C ALA A 251 -6.21 14.19 -24.82
N GLU A 252 -6.60 14.78 -25.96
CA GLU A 252 -5.64 15.20 -26.98
C GLU A 252 -4.70 16.29 -26.46
N TYR A 253 -5.21 17.31 -25.78
CA TYR A 253 -4.40 18.37 -25.23
C TYR A 253 -3.36 17.82 -24.23
N ARG A 254 -3.80 17.00 -23.27
CA ARG A 254 -2.92 16.37 -22.28
C ARG A 254 -1.88 15.46 -22.91
N ARG A 255 -2.25 14.69 -23.95
CA ARG A 255 -1.30 13.86 -24.72
C ARG A 255 -0.28 14.68 -25.51
N SER A 256 -0.63 15.91 -25.90
CA SER A 256 0.25 16.80 -26.67
C SER A 256 1.25 17.59 -25.81
N LEU A 257 0.99 17.72 -24.51
CA LEU A 257 1.86 18.43 -23.59
C LEU A 257 3.10 17.60 -23.24
N PRO A 258 4.30 18.21 -23.23
CA PRO A 258 5.49 17.60 -22.63
C PRO A 258 5.24 17.21 -21.17
N ALA A 259 5.77 16.06 -20.74
CA ALA A 259 5.51 15.52 -19.40
C ALA A 259 5.97 16.46 -18.27
N ASP A 260 7.09 17.16 -18.44
CA ASP A 260 7.61 18.08 -17.43
C ASP A 260 6.76 19.36 -17.33
N GLU A 261 6.29 19.89 -18.46
CA GLU A 261 5.38 21.04 -18.51
C GLU A 261 4.03 20.70 -17.87
N ALA A 262 3.47 19.53 -18.19
CA ALA A 262 2.24 19.06 -17.57
C ALA A 262 2.39 18.89 -16.04
N ARG A 263 3.52 18.32 -15.59
CA ARG A 263 3.82 18.18 -14.15
C ARG A 263 3.89 19.53 -13.45
N GLU A 264 4.58 20.51 -14.04
CA GLU A 264 4.70 21.86 -13.49
C GLU A 264 3.35 22.59 -13.42
N MET A 265 2.51 22.46 -14.46
CA MET A 265 1.14 23.00 -14.44
C MET A 265 0.30 22.38 -13.33
N HIS A 266 0.35 21.06 -13.17
CA HIS A 266 -0.36 20.37 -12.09
C HIS A 266 0.16 20.73 -10.71
N HIS A 267 1.47 20.96 -10.55
CA HIS A 267 2.06 21.46 -9.31
C HIS A 267 1.48 22.83 -8.94
N ARG A 268 1.44 23.79 -9.87
CA ARG A 268 0.83 25.11 -9.62
C ARG A 268 -0.64 25.02 -9.24
N ILE A 269 -1.40 24.15 -9.92
CA ILE A 269 -2.82 23.92 -9.60
C ILE A 269 -2.97 23.32 -8.19
N TYR A 270 -2.11 22.35 -7.84
CA TYR A 270 -2.09 21.74 -6.52
C TYR A 270 -1.83 22.78 -5.41
N ASP A 271 -0.83 23.64 -5.58
CA ASP A 271 -0.49 24.68 -4.59
C ASP A 271 -1.67 25.62 -4.34
N VAL A 272 -2.27 26.13 -5.43
CA VAL A 272 -3.36 27.09 -5.35
C VAL A 272 -4.62 26.46 -4.76
N LEU A 273 -4.99 25.23 -5.16
CA LEU A 273 -6.13 24.52 -4.59
C LEU A 273 -5.93 24.19 -3.11
N SER A 274 -4.73 23.74 -2.74
CA SER A 274 -4.40 23.39 -1.35
C SER A 274 -4.52 24.60 -0.42
N ALA A 275 -4.10 25.78 -0.88
CA ALA A 275 -4.23 27.03 -0.13
C ALA A 275 -5.67 27.55 -0.07
N ALA A 276 -6.42 27.48 -1.17
CA ALA A 276 -7.74 28.12 -1.30
C ALA A 276 -8.91 27.32 -0.68
N THR A 277 -8.66 26.14 -0.11
CA THR A 277 -9.71 25.29 0.50
C THR A 277 -10.43 25.92 1.70
N GLU A 278 -9.87 26.98 2.29
CA GLU A 278 -10.42 27.61 3.50
C GLU A 278 -11.53 28.62 3.20
N ASP A 279 -11.48 29.27 2.04
CA ASP A 279 -12.24 30.50 1.78
C ASP A 279 -13.51 30.31 0.93
N HIS A 280 -13.63 29.22 0.18
CA HIS A 280 -14.73 29.04 -0.78
C HIS A 280 -15.25 27.60 -0.84
N ASP A 281 -16.54 27.39 -0.53
CA ASP A 281 -17.14 26.04 -0.46
C ASP A 281 -17.06 25.27 -1.79
N SER A 282 -17.28 25.93 -2.93
CA SER A 282 -17.11 25.30 -4.25
C SER A 282 -15.67 24.85 -4.54
N VAL A 283 -14.67 25.61 -4.09
CA VAL A 283 -13.25 25.25 -4.24
C VAL A 283 -12.90 24.07 -3.34
N ARG A 284 -13.37 24.11 -2.08
CA ARG A 284 -13.22 23.00 -1.13
C ARG A 284 -13.86 21.72 -1.66
N ASN A 285 -15.07 21.79 -2.21
CA ASN A 285 -15.79 20.63 -2.76
C ASN A 285 -15.09 20.05 -3.98
N TYR A 286 -14.55 20.90 -4.87
CA TYR A 286 -13.73 20.44 -5.99
C TYR A 286 -12.42 19.81 -5.50
N ALA A 287 -11.70 20.48 -4.60
CA ALA A 287 -10.44 19.95 -4.07
C ALA A 287 -10.63 18.59 -3.39
N ARG A 288 -11.75 18.38 -2.67
CA ARG A 288 -12.09 17.08 -2.08
C ARG A 288 -12.06 15.94 -3.10
N THR A 289 -12.49 16.15 -4.34
CA THR A 289 -12.60 15.08 -5.35
C THR A 289 -11.50 15.12 -6.41
N ALA A 290 -10.83 16.25 -6.61
CA ALA A 290 -9.87 16.45 -7.70
C ALA A 290 -8.41 16.60 -7.23
N LEU A 291 -8.18 17.05 -5.99
CA LEU A 291 -6.83 17.29 -5.48
C LEU A 291 -5.92 16.05 -5.51
N PRO A 292 -6.40 14.82 -5.20
CA PRO A 292 -5.58 13.63 -5.34
C PRO A 292 -5.06 13.40 -6.77
N GLY A 293 -5.89 13.65 -7.79
CA GLY A 293 -5.47 13.52 -9.18
C GLY A 293 -4.42 14.55 -9.57
N HIS A 294 -4.55 15.80 -9.09
CA HIS A 294 -3.55 16.84 -9.32
C HIS A 294 -2.23 16.51 -8.62
N ALA A 295 -2.28 16.00 -7.38
CA ALA A 295 -1.08 15.54 -6.67
C ALA A 295 -0.39 14.39 -7.40
N ALA A 296 -1.15 13.41 -7.90
CA ALA A 296 -0.62 12.31 -8.71
C ALA A 296 0.05 12.82 -10.00
N ALA A 297 -0.61 13.71 -10.74
CA ALA A 297 -0.08 14.27 -11.98
C ALA A 297 1.16 15.17 -11.74
N ALA A 298 1.22 15.85 -10.60
CA ALA A 298 2.36 16.69 -10.18
C ALA A 298 3.54 15.90 -9.61
N GLY A 299 3.36 14.63 -9.24
CA GLY A 299 4.36 13.85 -8.51
C GLY A 299 4.45 14.20 -7.01
N LEU A 300 3.40 14.80 -6.45
CA LEU A 300 3.29 15.25 -5.05
C LEU A 300 2.35 14.35 -4.21
N PHE A 301 2.09 13.12 -4.66
CA PHE A 301 1.10 12.25 -4.01
C PHE A 301 1.48 11.90 -2.56
N ASP A 302 2.75 11.59 -2.27
CA ASP A 302 3.22 11.33 -0.90
C ASP A 302 3.22 12.60 -0.02
N ASP A 303 3.33 13.79 -0.62
CA ASP A 303 3.21 15.07 0.11
C ASP A 303 1.76 15.31 0.53
N LEU A 304 0.80 15.04 -0.35
CA LEU A 304 -0.63 15.06 -0.02
C LEU A 304 -0.96 14.10 1.13
N LEU A 305 -0.39 12.88 1.12
CA LEU A 305 -0.57 11.92 2.21
C LEU A 305 0.09 12.38 3.53
N GLY A 306 1.05 13.30 3.47
CA GLY A 306 1.71 13.88 4.64
C GLY A 306 0.97 15.07 5.25
N ASP A 307 0.20 15.79 4.46
CA ASP A 307 -0.63 16.89 4.93
C ASP A 307 -1.94 16.36 5.51
N LEU A 308 -1.97 16.17 6.83
CA LEU A 308 -3.15 15.69 7.55
C LEU A 308 -4.38 16.59 7.37
N ARG A 309 -4.18 17.90 7.12
CA ARG A 309 -5.28 18.84 6.89
C ARG A 309 -5.98 18.54 5.57
N LEU A 310 -5.20 18.30 4.52
CA LEU A 310 -5.73 17.96 3.20
C LEU A 310 -6.26 16.52 3.18
N LEU A 311 -5.52 15.57 3.79
CA LEU A 311 -5.89 14.16 3.81
C LEU A 311 -7.24 13.90 4.49
N ALA A 312 -7.57 14.66 5.53
CA ALA A 312 -8.87 14.58 6.21
C ALA A 312 -10.04 15.12 5.37
N GLN A 313 -9.75 15.93 4.34
CA GLN A 313 -10.75 16.59 3.52
C GLN A 313 -10.99 15.90 2.17
N VAL A 314 -10.04 15.11 1.66
CA VAL A 314 -10.15 14.42 0.37
C VAL A 314 -11.07 13.20 0.41
N ASP A 315 -11.72 12.92 -0.71
CA ASP A 315 -12.53 11.73 -0.90
C ASP A 315 -11.64 10.51 -1.13
N HIS A 316 -11.75 9.52 -0.23
CA HIS A 316 -11.00 8.27 -0.27
C HIS A 316 -11.09 7.55 -1.62
N ARG A 317 -12.21 7.63 -2.36
CA ARG A 317 -12.37 6.97 -3.67
C ARG A 317 -11.41 7.57 -4.69
N THR A 318 -11.35 8.89 -4.73
CA THR A 318 -10.45 9.62 -5.63
C THR A 318 -8.99 9.53 -5.17
N LEU A 319 -8.76 9.39 -3.86
CA LEU A 319 -7.44 9.10 -3.31
C LEU A 319 -6.92 7.73 -3.77
N PHE A 320 -7.74 6.68 -3.72
CA PHE A 320 -7.36 5.35 -4.21
C PHE A 320 -7.22 5.31 -5.73
N GLU A 321 -8.06 6.02 -6.48
CA GLU A 321 -7.93 6.14 -7.93
C GLU A 321 -6.61 6.84 -8.33
N ALA A 322 -6.24 7.91 -7.62
CA ALA A 322 -4.96 8.59 -7.78
C ALA A 322 -3.78 7.71 -7.35
N PHE A 323 -3.92 6.94 -6.26
CA PHE A 323 -2.91 5.95 -5.85
C PHE A 323 -2.66 4.91 -6.95
N GLU A 324 -3.73 4.36 -7.53
CA GLU A 324 -3.61 3.44 -8.66
C GLU A 324 -2.95 4.14 -9.86
N SER A 325 -3.26 5.40 -10.16
CA SER A 325 -2.63 6.09 -11.29
C SER A 325 -1.13 6.31 -11.12
N VAL A 326 -0.65 6.53 -9.90
CA VAL A 326 0.78 6.65 -9.58
C VAL A 326 1.49 5.30 -9.69
N TYR A 327 0.87 4.22 -9.17
CA TYR A 327 1.54 2.94 -8.95
C TYR A 327 1.06 1.78 -9.84
N PHE A 328 0.20 2.03 -10.82
CA PHE A 328 -0.23 0.99 -11.75
C PHE A 328 0.96 0.37 -12.48
N GLN A 329 1.17 -0.94 -12.31
CA GLN A 329 2.32 -1.70 -12.81
C GLN A 329 3.69 -1.16 -12.34
N ARG A 330 3.72 -0.32 -11.32
CA ARG A 330 4.93 0.19 -10.69
C ARG A 330 5.00 -0.31 -9.25
N PRO A 331 6.21 -0.59 -8.74
CA PRO A 331 6.38 -0.90 -7.34
C PRO A 331 6.03 0.31 -6.46
N VAL A 332 5.38 0.08 -5.32
CA VAL A 332 5.16 1.09 -4.28
C VAL A 332 6.37 1.10 -3.34
N PRO A 333 7.10 2.22 -3.19
CA PRO A 333 8.27 2.28 -2.33
C PRO A 333 7.93 1.87 -0.90
N MET A 334 8.63 0.88 -0.34
CA MET A 334 8.39 0.45 1.04
C MET A 334 8.74 1.57 2.02
N ASN A 335 8.08 1.56 3.18
CA ASN A 335 8.19 2.59 4.21
C ASN A 335 7.72 4.01 3.79
N SER A 336 7.13 4.16 2.59
CA SER A 336 6.48 5.40 2.17
C SER A 336 5.07 5.52 2.75
N ARG A 337 4.49 6.73 2.73
CA ARG A 337 3.08 6.95 3.09
C ARG A 337 2.15 6.22 2.12
N SER A 338 2.50 6.21 0.84
CA SER A 338 1.83 5.41 -0.20
C SER A 338 1.83 3.91 0.11
N PHE A 339 2.88 3.38 0.73
CA PHE A 339 2.92 1.97 1.14
C PHE A 339 1.91 1.64 2.24
N ARG A 340 1.66 2.57 3.17
CA ARG A 340 0.59 2.43 4.17
C ARG A 340 -0.78 2.40 3.49
N LEU A 341 -1.01 3.28 2.53
CA LEU A 341 -2.25 3.30 1.73
C LEU A 341 -2.44 2.01 0.95
N ARG A 342 -1.39 1.51 0.27
CA ARG A 342 -1.37 0.19 -0.39
C ARG A 342 -1.85 -0.90 0.56
N TYR A 343 -1.32 -0.90 1.77
CA TYR A 343 -1.63 -1.91 2.76
C TYR A 343 -3.09 -1.85 3.22
N LEU A 344 -3.68 -0.65 3.34
CA LEU A 344 -5.13 -0.48 3.53
C LEU A 344 -5.91 -1.07 2.35
N THR A 345 -5.51 -0.79 1.10
CA THR A 345 -6.17 -1.34 -0.10
C THR A 345 -6.10 -2.86 -0.16
N GLU A 346 -4.92 -3.46 0.04
CA GLU A 346 -4.72 -4.91 0.01
C GLU A 346 -5.54 -5.65 1.06
N ARG A 347 -5.76 -4.98 2.18
CA ARG A 347 -6.53 -5.50 3.29
C ARG A 347 -8.03 -5.29 3.15
N GLY A 348 -8.45 -4.75 2.00
CA GLY A 348 -9.85 -4.60 1.64
C GLY A 348 -10.54 -3.49 2.41
N VAL A 349 -9.79 -2.46 2.82
CA VAL A 349 -10.37 -1.27 3.44
C VAL A 349 -11.10 -0.48 2.37
N VAL A 350 -12.43 -0.54 2.38
CA VAL A 350 -13.31 0.29 1.55
C VAL A 350 -14.28 0.98 2.47
N SER A 351 -14.12 2.30 2.57
CA SER A 351 -15.03 3.07 3.40
C SER A 351 -16.35 3.32 2.66
N SER A 352 -17.48 3.28 3.38
CA SER A 352 -18.77 3.73 2.83
C SER A 352 -19.04 5.22 3.06
N SER A 353 -18.27 5.89 3.93
CA SER A 353 -18.53 7.26 4.34
C SER A 353 -17.25 8.05 4.65
N PRO A 354 -17.27 9.39 4.55
CA PRO A 354 -16.14 10.21 5.01
C PRO A 354 -15.78 10.00 6.48
N GLY A 355 -16.77 9.73 7.34
CA GLY A 355 -16.56 9.50 8.77
C GLY A 355 -15.81 8.21 9.09
N GLU A 356 -16.14 7.13 8.38
CA GLU A 356 -15.41 5.87 8.53
C GLU A 356 -14.01 5.95 7.92
N TRP A 357 -13.83 6.67 6.80
CA TRP A 357 -12.51 6.97 6.26
C TRP A 357 -11.63 7.71 7.28
N LEU A 358 -12.17 8.73 7.93
CA LEU A 358 -11.47 9.49 8.96
C LEU A 358 -11.12 8.61 10.17
N ALA A 359 -12.02 7.71 10.58
CA ALA A 359 -11.76 6.74 11.64
C ALA A 359 -10.62 5.76 11.29
N LEU A 360 -10.56 5.29 10.04
CA LEU A 360 -9.50 4.40 9.54
C LEU A 360 -8.14 5.11 9.47
N LEU A 361 -8.11 6.35 8.99
CA LEU A 361 -6.90 7.18 9.02
C LEU A 361 -6.43 7.42 10.46
N HIS A 362 -7.35 7.76 11.34
CA HIS A 362 -7.07 7.94 12.76
C HIS A 362 -6.49 6.66 13.38
N HIS A 363 -7.06 5.49 13.08
CA HIS A 363 -6.51 4.22 13.53
C HIS A 363 -5.09 3.99 13.02
N SER A 364 -4.83 4.25 11.73
CA SER A 364 -3.49 4.12 11.15
C SER A 364 -2.47 4.99 11.89
N LEU A 365 -2.81 6.24 12.22
CA LEU A 365 -1.94 7.15 12.97
C LEU A 365 -1.75 6.69 14.43
N MET A 366 -2.79 6.17 15.08
CA MET A 366 -2.70 5.63 16.45
C MET A 366 -1.81 4.40 16.55
N MET A 367 -1.62 3.68 15.44
CA MET A 367 -0.70 2.55 15.35
C MET A 367 0.77 2.97 15.20
N GLU A 368 1.04 4.23 14.82
CA GLU A 368 2.39 4.74 14.64
C GLU A 368 3.05 4.96 16.00
N LYS A 369 4.05 4.13 16.30
CA LYS A 369 4.91 4.33 17.46
C LYS A 369 5.78 5.55 17.20
N ALA A 370 5.97 6.38 18.23
CA ALA A 370 7.03 7.38 18.18
C ALA A 370 8.36 6.66 17.98
N GLU A 371 9.13 7.04 16.97
CA GLU A 371 10.50 6.59 16.81
C GLU A 371 11.24 6.95 18.11
N GLN A 372 11.54 5.94 18.91
CA GLN A 372 12.35 6.10 20.11
C GLN A 372 13.77 6.37 19.65
N ASN A 373 14.13 7.65 19.49
CA ASN A 373 15.51 8.08 19.52
C ASN A 373 16.04 7.91 20.96
N GLU A 374 16.21 6.67 21.42
CA GLU A 374 16.98 6.35 22.61
C GLU A 374 18.47 6.42 22.26
N GLY A 375 18.97 7.64 22.05
CA GLY A 375 20.36 7.91 21.69
C GLY A 375 21.05 9.03 22.48
N SER A 376 20.32 9.82 23.29
CA SER A 376 20.95 10.88 24.09
C SER A 376 20.21 11.12 25.41
N ASP A 377 20.60 10.40 26.47
CA ASP A 377 20.90 10.97 27.79
C ASP A 377 21.08 9.84 28.80
N ARG A 378 22.32 9.36 28.90
CA ARG A 378 22.86 8.76 30.12
C ARG A 378 24.32 9.14 30.24
N SER A 379 24.57 10.35 30.74
CA SER A 379 25.83 10.66 31.41
C SER A 379 25.48 11.07 32.85
N GLU A 380 25.84 10.20 33.79
CA GLU A 380 26.01 10.54 35.21
C GLU A 380 27.19 11.51 35.36
N GLY A 381 27.13 12.36 36.40
CA GLY A 381 28.28 13.17 36.84
C GLY A 381 27.86 14.26 37.84
N ASP A 382 28.07 13.96 39.12
CA ASP A 382 27.93 14.84 40.27
C ASP A 382 28.67 16.18 40.14
N GLU A 383 28.09 17.27 40.66
CA GLU A 383 28.85 18.33 41.36
C GLU A 383 27.91 19.18 42.24
N GLU A 384 28.26 19.25 43.53
CA GLU A 384 27.63 20.07 44.57
C GLU A 384 27.95 21.57 44.39
N GLY A 385 26.98 22.44 44.66
CA GLY A 385 27.19 23.89 44.76
C GLY A 385 25.93 24.69 45.08
N GLU A 386 25.76 25.06 46.34
CA GLU A 386 24.78 26.05 46.84
C GLU A 386 25.00 27.46 46.23
N VAL A 387 23.91 28.19 45.91
CA VAL A 387 23.58 29.59 46.34
C VAL A 387 22.48 30.22 45.43
N ASN A 388 21.33 30.55 46.05
CA ASN A 388 20.31 31.60 45.80
C ASN A 388 20.00 32.16 44.38
N ALA A 389 18.72 32.05 43.94
CA ALA A 389 17.84 33.19 43.58
C ALA A 389 16.39 32.78 43.21
N ALA A 390 15.42 33.57 43.70
CA ALA A 390 13.99 33.83 43.36
C ALA A 390 13.20 33.01 42.30
N PRO A 391 11.84 32.94 42.42
CA PRO A 391 10.99 32.11 41.56
C PRO A 391 10.73 32.80 40.22
N ALA A 392 11.08 32.13 39.12
CA ALA A 392 10.66 32.47 37.77
C ALA A 392 9.85 31.31 37.19
N GLU A 393 8.82 31.68 36.45
CA GLU A 393 7.81 30.83 35.84
C GLU A 393 8.45 29.77 34.92
N ASP A 394 8.21 28.50 35.24
CA ASP A 394 8.70 27.33 34.50
C ASP A 394 7.72 26.98 33.37
N GLU A 395 7.80 27.74 32.27
CA GLU A 395 7.34 27.30 30.96
C GLU A 395 8.51 26.65 30.20
N GLY A 396 8.43 25.34 30.05
CA GLY A 396 8.96 24.66 28.87
C GLY A 396 10.37 24.09 28.99
N ARG A 397 10.47 22.85 29.48
CA ARG A 397 11.23 21.74 28.85
C ARG A 397 11.20 20.51 29.75
N GLY A 398 10.58 19.44 29.27
CA GLY A 398 10.74 18.11 29.88
C GLY A 398 9.61 17.17 29.53
N GLY A 399 9.91 16.11 28.78
CA GLY A 399 9.00 14.96 28.60
C GLY A 399 8.35 14.77 27.23
N ARG A 400 9.09 14.93 26.12
CA ARG A 400 8.64 14.43 24.80
C ARG A 400 9.18 13.03 24.56
N GLY A 401 8.43 12.01 24.97
CA GLY A 401 8.85 10.61 24.78
C GLY A 401 7.76 9.62 24.35
N HIS A 402 6.50 10.03 24.13
CA HIS A 402 5.39 9.08 23.90
C HIS A 402 4.36 9.49 22.83
N GLN A 403 4.59 10.52 21.99
CA GLN A 403 3.45 11.23 21.35
C GLN A 403 3.55 11.58 19.85
N ALA A 404 4.28 10.86 19.00
CA ALA A 404 4.22 11.16 17.55
C ALA A 404 2.85 10.78 16.93
N GLY A 405 2.42 9.53 17.10
CA GLY A 405 1.14 9.01 16.56
C GLY A 405 -0.10 9.68 17.16
N PRO A 406 -0.30 9.71 18.50
CA PRO A 406 -1.47 10.32 19.11
C PRO A 406 -1.62 11.83 18.84
N ALA A 407 -0.51 12.56 18.72
CA ALA A 407 -0.56 13.98 18.36
C ALA A 407 -1.01 14.18 16.91
N ALA A 408 -0.45 13.40 15.97
CA ALA A 408 -0.89 13.40 14.57
C ALA A 408 -2.38 13.02 14.45
N ALA A 409 -2.80 11.97 15.17
CA ALA A 409 -4.19 11.54 15.22
C ALA A 409 -5.14 12.64 15.75
N SER A 410 -4.68 13.43 16.73
CA SER A 410 -5.43 14.58 17.25
C SER A 410 -5.51 15.73 16.23
N GLN A 411 -4.43 16.00 15.50
CA GLN A 411 -4.40 17.00 14.43
C GLN A 411 -5.35 16.62 13.28
N LEU A 412 -5.42 15.34 12.93
CA LEU A 412 -6.34 14.83 11.91
C LEU A 412 -7.81 15.15 12.26
N TRP A 413 -8.22 14.94 13.51
CA TRP A 413 -9.58 15.32 13.96
C TRP A 413 -9.81 16.82 13.92
N ALA A 414 -8.82 17.60 14.37
CA ALA A 414 -8.91 19.06 14.35
C ALA A 414 -9.07 19.61 12.92
N ALA A 415 -8.52 18.92 11.92
CA ALA A 415 -8.66 19.28 10.51
C ALA A 415 -10.03 18.95 9.89
N ALA A 416 -10.84 18.08 10.52
CA ALA A 416 -12.14 17.66 10.01
C ALA A 416 -13.28 17.87 11.02
N PRO A 417 -13.49 19.10 11.52
CA PRO A 417 -14.46 19.37 12.60
C PRO A 417 -15.92 19.13 12.19
N ARG A 418 -16.21 19.07 10.88
CA ARG A 418 -17.55 18.84 10.32
C ARG A 418 -17.85 17.36 10.06
N ILE A 419 -16.86 16.48 10.17
CA ILE A 419 -17.03 15.05 9.92
C ILE A 419 -17.17 14.35 11.26
N ARG A 420 -18.32 13.72 11.47
CA ARG A 420 -18.53 12.79 12.57
C ARG A 420 -18.10 11.41 12.14
N ALA A 421 -17.40 10.71 13.02
CA ALA A 421 -16.93 9.37 12.76
C ALA A 421 -17.70 8.35 13.60
N PRO A 422 -18.00 7.17 13.04
CA PRO A 422 -18.74 6.12 13.75
C PRO A 422 -17.94 5.53 14.92
N TRP A 423 -16.62 5.73 14.94
CA TRP A 423 -15.76 5.26 16.01
C TRP A 423 -14.43 6.01 16.02
N ARG A 424 -13.74 5.93 17.15
CA ARG A 424 -12.37 6.41 17.34
C ARG A 424 -11.52 5.36 18.03
N THR A 425 -10.24 5.25 17.65
CA THR A 425 -9.28 4.40 18.37
C THR A 425 -8.85 5.11 19.67
N LEU A 426 -8.96 4.45 20.81
CA LEU A 426 -8.49 5.01 22.08
C LEU A 426 -6.98 4.79 22.26
N TRP A 427 -6.52 3.58 21.92
CA TRP A 427 -5.13 3.19 21.95
C TRP A 427 -4.94 1.96 21.06
N ALA A 428 -3.70 1.73 20.65
CA ALA A 428 -3.30 0.51 19.96
C ALA A 428 -1.91 0.06 20.43
N ASP A 429 -1.73 -1.24 20.57
CA ASP A 429 -0.47 -1.88 20.92
C ASP A 429 -0.12 -2.93 19.85
N GLY A 430 0.92 -2.64 19.07
CA GLY A 430 1.34 -3.46 17.94
C GLY A 430 2.38 -2.76 17.07
N THR A 431 2.50 -3.23 15.83
CA THR A 431 3.34 -2.59 14.81
C THR A 431 2.46 -2.01 13.73
N ALA A 432 2.72 -0.76 13.34
CA ALA A 432 1.93 -0.12 12.30
C ALA A 432 2.02 -0.91 10.98
N PRO A 433 0.86 -1.19 10.36
CA PRO A 433 0.77 -1.75 9.03
C PRO A 433 1.75 -1.10 8.04
N GLY A 434 2.61 -1.89 7.38
CA GLY A 434 3.58 -1.39 6.39
C GLY A 434 4.79 -0.61 6.93
N THR A 435 4.97 -0.51 8.26
CA THR A 435 6.12 0.18 8.86
C THR A 435 7.34 -0.72 8.89
N LEU A 436 8.37 -0.37 8.11
CA LEU A 436 9.63 -1.11 8.07
C LEU A 436 10.63 -0.47 9.04
N THR A 437 11.02 -1.20 10.08
CA THR A 437 12.09 -0.79 10.99
C THR A 437 13.06 -1.94 11.20
N THR A 438 14.35 -1.63 11.22
CA THR A 438 15.38 -2.62 11.56
C THR A 438 15.77 -2.58 13.03
N TRP A 439 15.36 -1.58 13.80
CA TRP A 439 15.75 -1.43 15.21
C TRP A 439 15.26 -2.57 16.11
N HIS A 440 14.08 -3.11 15.82
CA HIS A 440 13.50 -4.17 16.63
C HIS A 440 12.93 -5.26 15.74
N LEU A 441 12.82 -6.46 16.30
CA LEU A 441 12.08 -7.54 15.66
C LEU A 441 10.60 -7.15 15.56
N VAL A 442 10.02 -7.30 14.37
CA VAL A 442 8.59 -7.10 14.19
C VAL A 442 7.88 -8.33 14.72
N ARG A 443 7.15 -8.17 15.83
CA ARG A 443 6.33 -9.23 16.43
C ARG A 443 4.85 -8.91 16.26
N ARG A 444 4.14 -9.81 15.59
CA ARG A 444 2.71 -9.72 15.28
C ARG A 444 1.91 -10.52 16.32
N PRO A 445 0.91 -9.92 16.99
CA PRO A 445 0.20 -10.62 18.05
C PRO A 445 -0.71 -11.72 17.47
N HIS A 446 -0.36 -12.98 17.74
CA HIS A 446 -1.23 -14.11 17.41
C HIS A 446 -2.32 -14.34 18.47
N VAL A 447 -3.37 -13.53 18.45
CA VAL A 447 -4.44 -13.62 19.46
C VAL A 447 -5.40 -14.78 19.16
N ARG A 448 -5.41 -15.81 20.03
CA ARG A 448 -6.39 -16.92 19.97
C ARG A 448 -7.69 -16.56 20.65
N ARG A 449 -7.60 -15.90 21.81
CA ARG A 449 -8.74 -15.48 22.64
C ARG A 449 -8.59 -14.03 23.06
N LEU A 450 -9.71 -13.32 23.06
CA LEU A 450 -9.82 -11.92 23.45
C LEU A 450 -11.02 -11.75 24.38
N GLN A 451 -10.89 -10.94 25.42
CA GLN A 451 -11.93 -10.72 26.43
C GLN A 451 -11.88 -9.30 26.99
N VAL A 452 -13.05 -8.79 27.38
CA VAL A 452 -13.19 -7.60 28.24
C VAL A 452 -13.69 -8.05 29.61
N ALA A 453 -13.09 -7.57 30.69
CA ALA A 453 -13.50 -7.88 32.06
C ALA A 453 -13.53 -6.62 32.93
N GLU A 454 -14.37 -6.63 33.98
CA GLU A 454 -14.26 -5.66 35.08
C GLU A 454 -13.35 -6.23 36.15
N THR A 455 -12.48 -5.39 36.68
CA THR A 455 -11.69 -5.68 37.87
C THR A 455 -11.88 -4.56 38.88
N PRO A 456 -11.49 -4.74 40.15
CA PRO A 456 -11.45 -3.64 41.10
C PRO A 456 -10.60 -2.45 40.65
N ALA A 457 -9.63 -2.67 39.75
CA ALA A 457 -8.77 -1.65 39.16
C ALA A 457 -9.39 -0.96 37.92
N GLY A 458 -10.59 -1.39 37.50
CA GLY A 458 -11.30 -0.87 36.32
C GLY A 458 -11.48 -1.92 35.22
N GLU A 459 -11.98 -1.46 34.06
CA GLU A 459 -12.18 -2.29 32.88
C GLU A 459 -10.84 -2.67 32.23
N ILE A 460 -10.67 -3.95 31.91
CA ILE A 460 -9.46 -4.50 31.29
C ILE A 460 -9.76 -5.24 29.98
N ALA A 461 -8.79 -5.16 29.05
CA ALA A 461 -8.69 -6.02 27.88
C ALA A 461 -7.71 -7.14 28.18
N ALA A 462 -8.06 -8.37 27.86
CA ALA A 462 -7.18 -9.53 28.00
C ALA A 462 -7.08 -10.28 26.68
N ALA A 463 -5.87 -10.59 26.23
CA ALA A 463 -5.58 -11.37 25.04
C ALA A 463 -4.67 -12.55 25.38
N TRP A 464 -5.01 -13.72 24.83
CA TRP A 464 -4.21 -14.94 24.97
C TRP A 464 -3.64 -15.34 23.63
N GLY A 465 -2.33 -15.62 23.62
CA GLY A 465 -1.65 -16.16 22.44
C GLY A 465 -1.77 -17.68 22.31
N PRO A 466 -1.13 -18.29 21.31
CA PRO A 466 -1.25 -19.72 21.01
C PRO A 466 -0.66 -20.61 22.10
N GLN A 467 0.37 -20.10 22.78
CA GLN A 467 1.12 -20.75 23.84
C GLN A 467 0.52 -20.48 25.23
N GLY A 468 -0.65 -19.85 25.31
CA GLY A 468 -1.31 -19.50 26.58
C GLY A 468 -0.74 -18.26 27.27
N ASN A 469 0.20 -17.56 26.64
CA ASN A 469 0.72 -16.29 27.15
C ASN A 469 -0.41 -15.24 27.22
N LEU A 470 -0.67 -14.76 28.43
CA LEU A 470 -1.69 -13.76 28.73
C LEU A 470 -1.08 -12.36 28.71
N GLN A 471 -1.74 -11.47 27.99
CA GLN A 471 -1.45 -10.06 27.95
C GLN A 471 -2.69 -9.28 28.41
N VAL A 472 -2.51 -8.33 29.33
CA VAL A 472 -3.60 -7.54 29.91
C VAL A 472 -3.31 -6.05 29.75
N TRP A 473 -4.35 -5.28 29.42
CA TRP A 473 -4.28 -3.83 29.29
C TRP A 473 -5.45 -3.15 30.01
N SER A 474 -5.25 -1.92 30.46
CA SER A 474 -6.34 -1.03 30.83
C SER A 474 -7.18 -0.68 29.60
N MET A 475 -8.51 -0.89 29.63
CA MET A 475 -9.38 -0.58 28.50
C MET A 475 -9.35 0.90 28.11
N GLY A 476 -9.25 1.80 29.10
CA GLY A 476 -9.32 3.24 28.85
C GLY A 476 -8.01 3.86 28.37
N ARG A 477 -6.86 3.31 28.80
CA ARG A 477 -5.54 3.94 28.60
C ARG A 477 -4.55 3.13 27.78
N GLY A 478 -4.78 1.82 27.62
CA GLY A 478 -3.86 0.94 26.92
C GLY A 478 -2.58 0.62 27.68
N GLU A 479 -2.47 1.03 28.95
CA GLU A 479 -1.34 0.68 29.81
C GLU A 479 -1.32 -0.84 30.03
N ARG A 480 -0.14 -1.45 29.84
CA ARG A 480 0.11 -2.86 30.12
C ARG A 480 -0.02 -3.12 31.62
N LEU A 481 -0.87 -4.08 31.99
CA LEU A 481 -1.09 -4.49 33.37
C LEU A 481 -0.46 -5.88 33.61
N PRO A 482 0.01 -6.17 34.83
CA PRO A 482 0.45 -7.51 35.18
C PRO A 482 -0.72 -8.49 35.06
N ALA A 483 -0.45 -9.70 34.54
CA ALA A 483 -1.42 -10.77 34.51
C ALA A 483 -1.78 -11.21 35.94
N SER A 484 -3.07 -11.17 36.30
CA SER A 484 -3.56 -11.66 37.59
C SER A 484 -4.23 -13.03 37.43
N PRO A 485 -4.08 -13.97 38.37
CA PRO A 485 -4.76 -15.27 38.33
C PRO A 485 -6.30 -15.17 38.36
N GLU A 486 -6.86 -14.03 38.78
CA GLU A 486 -8.30 -13.77 38.72
C GLU A 486 -8.82 -13.55 37.29
N THR A 487 -7.95 -13.12 36.37
CA THR A 487 -8.27 -12.92 34.95
C THR A 487 -8.50 -14.26 34.22
N ASP A 488 -8.07 -15.38 34.81
CA ASP A 488 -8.19 -16.73 34.25
C ASP A 488 -9.54 -17.40 34.56
N ARG A 489 -10.33 -16.84 35.51
CA ARG A 489 -11.49 -17.54 36.11
C ARG A 489 -12.88 -17.18 35.56
N SER A 490 -13.00 -16.34 34.53
CA SER A 490 -14.29 -16.07 33.88
C SER A 490 -14.32 -16.55 32.42
N ALA A 491 -15.05 -17.64 32.18
CA ALA A 491 -15.22 -18.27 30.88
C ALA A 491 -16.32 -17.64 30.00
N ALA A 492 -16.96 -16.54 30.42
CA ALA A 492 -18.03 -15.94 29.65
C ALA A 492 -17.49 -14.89 28.66
N GLY A 493 -17.66 -15.13 27.35
CA GLY A 493 -17.71 -14.05 26.37
C GLY A 493 -16.60 -14.02 25.32
N GLN A 494 -15.90 -15.12 25.01
CA GLN A 494 -15.15 -15.13 23.75
C GLN A 494 -16.15 -15.17 22.59
N ILE A 495 -16.20 -14.10 21.81
CA ILE A 495 -17.09 -13.98 20.68
C ILE A 495 -16.24 -13.98 19.41
N LEU A 496 -16.49 -14.96 18.54
CA LEU A 496 -16.09 -14.86 17.15
C LEU A 496 -17.01 -13.83 16.52
N ALA A 497 -16.48 -12.64 16.34
CA ALA A 497 -17.19 -11.62 15.65
C ALA A 497 -17.47 -12.16 14.20
N ASP A 498 -18.69 -11.96 13.69
CA ASP A 498 -19.08 -12.30 12.31
C ASP A 498 -18.83 -11.10 11.37
N GLN A 499 -18.36 -11.32 10.14
CA GLN A 499 -18.00 -10.26 9.18
C GLN A 499 -19.15 -9.98 8.19
N GLY A 500 -20.33 -9.63 8.71
CA GLY A 500 -21.53 -9.32 7.92
C GLY A 500 -21.53 -7.92 7.30
N LEU A 501 -22.50 -7.66 6.42
CA LEU A 501 -22.69 -6.37 5.72
C LEU A 501 -22.87 -5.17 6.67
N SER A 502 -23.48 -5.38 7.84
CA SER A 502 -23.72 -4.35 8.86
C SER A 502 -22.56 -4.13 9.83
N GLY A 503 -21.42 -4.79 9.62
CA GLY A 503 -20.33 -4.86 10.59
C GLY A 503 -20.40 -6.15 11.41
N TRP A 504 -19.76 -6.13 12.58
CA TRP A 504 -19.64 -7.32 13.41
C TRP A 504 -20.64 -7.32 14.55
N ARG A 505 -21.53 -8.31 14.59
CA ARG A 505 -22.45 -8.46 15.71
C ARG A 505 -21.75 -9.18 16.87
N PRO A 506 -21.66 -8.59 18.07
CA PRO A 506 -21.27 -9.35 19.26
C PRO A 506 -22.33 -10.43 19.53
N ALA A 507 -21.92 -11.68 19.68
CA ALA A 507 -22.84 -12.76 20.02
C ALA A 507 -23.55 -12.49 21.37
N GLY A 508 -24.87 -12.69 21.38
CA GLY A 508 -25.73 -12.45 22.54
C GLY A 508 -26.43 -11.09 22.54
N GLU A 509 -26.06 -10.16 21.66
CA GLU A 509 -26.79 -8.91 21.46
C GLU A 509 -28.09 -9.14 20.69
N ALA A 510 -29.14 -8.41 21.08
CA ALA A 510 -30.45 -8.48 20.44
C ALA A 510 -30.38 -7.96 18.99
N GLU A 511 -31.29 -8.44 18.14
CA GLU A 511 -31.48 -7.92 16.80
C GLU A 511 -31.87 -6.43 16.88
N GLY A 512 -31.01 -5.53 16.36
CA GLY A 512 -31.17 -4.07 16.45
C GLY A 512 -30.18 -3.35 17.39
N ALA A 513 -29.30 -4.05 18.09
CA ALA A 513 -28.15 -3.42 18.76
C ALA A 513 -27.17 -2.85 17.71
N VAL A 514 -26.51 -1.74 18.03
CA VAL A 514 -25.47 -1.15 17.16
C VAL A 514 -24.39 -2.21 16.93
N ASP A 515 -24.11 -2.57 15.68
CA ASP A 515 -23.05 -3.54 15.38
C ASP A 515 -21.67 -2.90 15.65
N ILE A 516 -20.65 -3.73 15.93
CA ILE A 516 -19.26 -3.25 15.90
C ILE A 516 -19.00 -2.76 14.47
N PRO A 517 -18.35 -1.59 14.29
CA PRO A 517 -18.05 -1.06 12.98
C PRO A 517 -17.36 -2.07 12.07
N ARG A 518 -17.59 -1.95 10.76
CA ARG A 518 -16.87 -2.76 9.78
C ARG A 518 -15.37 -2.54 9.98
N MET A 519 -14.65 -3.64 10.11
CA MET A 519 -13.21 -3.63 10.30
C MET A 519 -12.54 -4.43 9.19
N PRO A 520 -11.31 -4.06 8.82
CA PRO A 520 -10.59 -4.76 7.77
C PRO A 520 -10.45 -6.26 8.06
N ARG A 521 -10.34 -7.10 7.01
CA ARG A 521 -10.38 -8.57 7.11
C ARG A 521 -9.40 -9.20 8.11
N PHE A 522 -8.31 -8.50 8.42
CA PHE A 522 -7.22 -8.97 9.28
C PHE A 522 -7.47 -8.68 10.76
N VAL A 523 -8.47 -7.85 11.10
CA VAL A 523 -9.08 -7.89 12.43
C VAL A 523 -9.85 -9.21 12.48
N ARG A 524 -9.48 -10.11 13.39
CA ARG A 524 -10.02 -11.49 13.43
C ARG A 524 -10.83 -11.79 14.69
N ARG A 525 -10.72 -10.94 15.70
CA ARG A 525 -11.37 -11.09 17.00
C ARG A 525 -11.78 -9.72 17.51
N ALA A 526 -12.94 -9.66 18.15
CA ALA A 526 -13.37 -8.49 18.89
C ALA A 526 -14.16 -8.93 20.12
N ALA A 527 -14.07 -8.14 21.19
CA ALA A 527 -14.94 -8.27 22.34
C ALA A 527 -15.44 -6.87 22.72
N ARG A 528 -16.74 -6.75 23.00
CA ARG A 528 -17.40 -5.46 23.24
C ARG A 528 -17.97 -5.40 24.64
N ARG A 529 -17.93 -4.19 25.22
CA ARG A 529 -18.65 -3.83 26.43
C ARG A 529 -19.12 -2.38 26.33
N GLY A 530 -20.44 -2.16 26.35
CA GLY A 530 -21.01 -0.82 26.15
C GLY A 530 -20.62 -0.23 24.80
N ASN A 531 -20.07 0.99 24.79
CA ASN A 531 -19.59 1.65 23.57
C ASN A 531 -18.13 1.33 23.23
N ARG A 532 -17.44 0.51 24.04
CA ARG A 532 -16.04 0.16 23.79
C ARG A 532 -15.90 -1.24 23.25
N ALA A 533 -15.05 -1.40 22.24
CA ALA A 533 -14.68 -2.71 21.72
C ALA A 533 -13.17 -2.86 21.70
N VAL A 534 -12.67 -3.94 22.30
CA VAL A 534 -11.30 -4.40 22.09
C VAL A 534 -11.27 -5.27 20.85
N MET A 535 -10.24 -5.10 20.03
CA MET A 535 -10.04 -5.78 18.78
C MET A 535 -8.64 -6.35 18.71
N ALA A 536 -8.51 -7.50 18.07
CA ALA A 536 -7.21 -8.07 17.73
C ALA A 536 -7.12 -8.30 16.23
N SER A 537 -6.04 -7.76 15.69
CA SER A 537 -5.63 -7.85 14.31
C SER A 537 -4.36 -8.68 14.18
N GLU A 538 -3.94 -8.96 12.94
CA GLU A 538 -2.63 -9.57 12.69
C GLU A 538 -1.46 -8.69 13.18
N ASP A 539 -1.61 -7.37 13.31
CA ASP A 539 -0.48 -6.50 13.68
C ASP A 539 -0.61 -5.89 15.08
N SER A 540 -1.80 -5.94 15.69
CA SER A 540 -2.07 -5.22 16.94
C SER A 540 -3.26 -5.71 17.73
N VAL A 541 -3.25 -5.37 19.01
CA VAL A 541 -4.45 -5.28 19.85
C VAL A 541 -4.77 -3.81 20.05
N PHE A 542 -6.04 -3.44 19.92
CA PHE A 542 -6.45 -2.04 20.06
C PHE A 542 -7.86 -1.93 20.61
N VAL A 543 -8.20 -0.77 21.14
CA VAL A 543 -9.55 -0.46 21.61
C VAL A 543 -10.11 0.70 20.79
N ILE A 544 -11.38 0.55 20.41
CA ILE A 544 -12.17 1.63 19.85
C ILE A 544 -13.29 2.05 20.81
N ASP A 545 -13.70 3.29 20.68
CA ASP A 545 -14.90 3.88 21.25
C ASP A 545 -15.87 4.14 20.09
N ILE A 546 -17.07 3.56 20.18
CA ILE A 546 -18.10 3.53 19.14
C ILE A 546 -19.10 4.65 19.43
N ASP A 547 -19.38 5.47 18.41
CA ASP A 547 -20.49 6.40 18.43
C ASP A 547 -21.75 5.67 17.93
N PRO A 548 -22.74 5.39 18.81
CA PRO A 548 -23.91 4.61 18.44
C PRO A 548 -24.84 5.32 17.46
N GLU A 549 -24.92 6.66 17.51
CA GLU A 549 -25.80 7.43 16.63
C GLU A 549 -25.28 7.39 15.19
N GLU A 550 -23.99 7.69 15.03
CA GLU A 550 -23.32 7.66 13.72
C GLU A 550 -23.23 6.24 13.15
N SER A 551 -22.96 5.23 14.00
CA SER A 551 -22.88 3.83 13.55
C SER A 551 -24.22 3.30 13.02
N THR A 552 -25.34 3.77 13.56
CA THR A 552 -26.68 3.34 13.10
C THR A 552 -27.09 4.01 11.78
N GLN A 553 -26.62 5.23 11.54
CA GLN A 553 -26.97 6.00 10.33
C GLN A 553 -26.17 5.56 9.09
N GLN A 554 -25.08 4.82 9.27
CA GLN A 554 -24.28 4.35 8.15
C GLN A 554 -24.97 3.22 7.39
N ALA A 555 -25.29 3.49 6.12
CA ALA A 555 -25.71 2.44 5.21
C ALA A 555 -24.59 1.39 5.06
N PRO A 556 -24.93 0.08 5.07
CA PRO A 556 -23.97 -0.97 4.74
C PRO A 556 -23.50 -0.77 3.30
N GLY A 557 -22.30 -0.20 3.13
CA GLY A 557 -21.66 -0.08 1.82
C GLY A 557 -20.94 -1.37 1.40
N VAL A 558 -20.49 -1.41 0.15
CA VAL A 558 -19.79 -2.56 -0.44
C VAL A 558 -18.52 -2.91 0.35
N LEU A 559 -18.39 -4.18 0.71
CA LEU A 559 -17.44 -4.73 1.69
C LEU A 559 -15.96 -4.73 1.26
N LYS A 560 -15.66 -4.50 -0.03
CA LYS A 560 -14.29 -4.56 -0.60
C LYS A 560 -14.33 -4.10 -2.05
N ASN A 561 -13.18 -3.66 -2.60
CA ASN A 561 -13.03 -3.48 -4.03
C ASN A 561 -13.27 -4.83 -4.72
N MET A 562 -14.28 -4.87 -5.60
CA MET A 562 -14.62 -6.07 -6.36
C MET A 562 -13.46 -6.56 -7.23
N ILE A 563 -12.59 -5.63 -7.62
CA ILE A 563 -11.37 -5.86 -8.37
C ILE A 563 -10.18 -5.48 -7.51
N ARG A 564 -9.22 -6.39 -7.37
CA ARG A 564 -8.03 -6.16 -6.53
C ARG A 564 -7.11 -5.13 -7.19
N THR A 565 -6.42 -4.35 -6.37
CA THR A 565 -5.24 -3.59 -6.80
C THR A 565 -4.19 -4.54 -7.41
N THR A 566 -3.48 -4.07 -8.42
CA THR A 566 -2.34 -4.78 -9.02
C THR A 566 -0.99 -4.22 -8.57
N THR A 567 -0.99 -3.30 -7.61
CA THR A 567 0.23 -2.70 -7.05
C THR A 567 1.06 -3.74 -6.30
N LYS A 568 2.38 -3.65 -6.46
CA LYS A 568 3.35 -4.55 -5.81
C LYS A 568 4.22 -3.77 -4.83
N PRO A 569 4.75 -4.38 -3.77
CA PRO A 569 5.80 -3.74 -2.99
C PRO A 569 7.02 -3.49 -3.89
N GLY A 570 7.68 -2.34 -3.70
CA GLY A 570 9.02 -2.11 -4.22
C GLY A 570 10.09 -2.76 -3.36
N SER A 571 11.35 -2.68 -3.81
CA SER A 571 12.47 -3.08 -2.95
C SER A 571 12.50 -2.19 -1.72
N ALA A 572 12.76 -2.80 -0.56
CA ALA A 572 12.93 -2.05 0.66
C ALA A 572 14.26 -1.28 0.60
N PRO A 573 14.28 0.01 0.96
CA PRO A 573 15.52 0.78 0.95
C PRO A 573 16.53 0.15 1.92
N PHE A 574 17.81 0.22 1.57
CA PHE A 574 18.87 -0.22 2.47
C PHE A 574 18.74 0.50 3.82
N PRO A 575 18.76 -0.22 4.95
CA PRO A 575 18.51 0.39 6.26
C PRO A 575 19.54 1.51 6.53
N PRO A 576 19.11 2.74 6.83
CA PRO A 576 20.05 3.84 7.05
C PRO A 576 20.99 3.56 8.23
N GLU A 577 20.53 2.82 9.24
CA GLU A 577 21.35 2.38 10.36
C GLU A 577 22.46 1.41 9.94
N ALA A 578 22.24 0.59 8.91
CA ALA A 578 23.26 -0.33 8.42
C ALA A 578 24.42 0.40 7.73
N LEU A 579 24.21 1.64 7.24
CA LEU A 579 25.28 2.49 6.71
C LEU A 579 26.23 2.98 7.82
N ARG A 580 25.70 3.19 9.03
CA ARG A 580 26.45 3.69 10.20
C ARG A 580 25.99 2.96 11.47
N PRO A 581 26.27 1.66 11.59
CA PRO A 581 25.71 0.84 12.64
C PRO A 581 26.35 1.18 13.99
N THR A 582 25.52 1.32 15.01
CA THR A 582 25.97 1.57 16.39
C THR A 582 25.97 0.27 17.20
N PRO A 583 26.75 0.18 18.29
CA PRO A 583 26.71 -0.99 19.18
C PRO A 583 25.31 -1.31 19.68
N ALA A 584 24.50 -0.29 19.97
CA ALA A 584 23.11 -0.45 20.40
C ALA A 584 22.25 -1.09 19.31
N TRP A 585 22.40 -0.66 18.05
CA TRP A 585 21.65 -1.20 16.92
C TRP A 585 22.04 -2.64 16.52
N TYR A 586 23.31 -3.01 16.73
CA TYR A 586 23.74 -4.41 16.58
C TYR A 586 23.07 -5.31 17.61
N ALA A 587 23.03 -4.87 18.87
CA ALA A 587 22.48 -5.65 19.98
C ALA A 587 20.95 -5.68 20.04
N SER A 588 20.26 -4.71 19.40
CA SER A 588 18.83 -4.44 19.62
C SER A 588 17.87 -5.55 19.17
N VAL A 589 18.30 -6.42 18.26
CA VAL A 589 17.47 -7.55 17.78
C VAL A 589 17.66 -8.82 18.60
N TRP A 590 18.68 -8.85 19.47
CA TRP A 590 19.04 -10.01 20.28
C TRP A 590 18.52 -9.86 21.72
N PRO A 591 18.34 -10.98 22.45
CA PRO A 591 18.11 -10.92 23.88
C PRO A 591 19.19 -10.12 24.60
N ALA A 592 18.81 -9.40 25.67
CA ALA A 592 19.74 -8.61 26.46
C ALA A 592 20.91 -9.46 26.95
N GLY A 593 22.14 -8.96 26.77
CA GLY A 593 23.34 -9.71 27.11
C GLY A 593 23.61 -10.88 26.16
N THR A 594 23.27 -10.80 24.88
CA THR A 594 23.78 -11.72 23.85
C THR A 594 25.12 -11.25 23.28
N PHE A 595 25.30 -9.93 23.13
CA PHE A 595 26.56 -9.35 22.64
C PHE A 595 27.64 -9.37 23.72
N ARG A 596 28.85 -9.81 23.34
CA ARG A 596 30.03 -9.95 24.19
C ARG A 596 31.16 -9.09 23.66
N ARG A 597 31.60 -8.11 24.45
CA ARG A 597 32.78 -7.29 24.16
C ARG A 597 34.03 -7.93 24.74
N VAL A 598 35.13 -7.78 24.04
CA VAL A 598 36.45 -8.26 24.50
C VAL A 598 37.17 -7.07 25.14
N PRO A 599 37.70 -7.20 26.38
CA PRO A 599 38.58 -6.19 26.94
C PRO A 599 39.77 -5.93 26.00
N ALA A 600 40.20 -4.68 25.82
CA ALA A 600 41.29 -4.34 24.91
C ALA A 600 42.60 -5.09 25.19
N THR A 601 42.83 -5.47 26.45
CA THR A 601 43.98 -6.29 26.90
C THR A 601 43.87 -7.77 26.56
N ALA A 602 42.67 -8.27 26.27
CA ALA A 602 42.38 -9.66 25.95
C ALA A 602 42.30 -9.92 24.43
N VAL A 603 42.35 -8.88 23.59
CA VAL A 603 42.42 -9.02 22.13
C VAL A 603 43.83 -9.48 21.74
N PRO A 604 44.01 -10.64 21.07
CA PRO A 604 45.32 -11.14 20.68
C PRO A 604 46.16 -10.14 19.89
N HIS A 605 47.47 -10.09 20.15
CA HIS A 605 48.39 -9.18 19.48
C HIS A 605 48.52 -9.43 17.97
N GLY A 606 48.23 -10.64 17.49
CA GLY A 606 48.23 -10.98 16.06
C GLY A 606 47.01 -10.45 15.30
N ILE A 607 45.98 -9.95 15.99
CA ILE A 607 44.90 -9.18 15.35
C ILE A 607 45.41 -7.75 15.17
N THR A 608 46.04 -7.48 14.03
CA THR A 608 46.60 -6.16 13.68
C THR A 608 45.62 -5.28 12.93
N HIS A 609 44.55 -5.84 12.37
CA HIS A 609 43.52 -5.06 11.66
C HIS A 609 42.77 -4.13 12.62
N THR A 610 42.99 -2.81 12.49
CA THR A 610 42.48 -1.79 13.43
C THR A 610 40.96 -1.83 13.58
N GLU A 611 40.20 -1.90 12.48
CA GLU A 611 38.73 -1.92 12.55
C GLU A 611 38.21 -3.16 13.28
N THR A 612 38.84 -4.32 13.09
CA THR A 612 38.49 -5.56 13.81
C THR A 612 38.73 -5.41 15.31
N ARG A 613 39.87 -4.83 15.72
CA ARG A 613 40.17 -4.59 17.14
C ARG A 613 39.12 -3.68 17.77
N THR A 614 38.85 -2.54 17.12
CA THR A 614 37.83 -1.57 17.57
C THR A 614 36.45 -2.24 17.67
N PHE A 615 36.07 -3.04 16.67
CA PHE A 615 34.79 -3.73 16.67
C PHE A 615 34.65 -4.71 17.84
N LEU A 616 35.66 -5.54 18.10
CA LEU A 616 35.67 -6.49 19.23
C LEU A 616 35.59 -5.80 20.59
N THR A 617 36.24 -4.65 20.76
CA THR A 617 36.28 -3.92 22.04
C THR A 617 35.07 -3.03 22.28
N GLU A 618 34.57 -2.34 21.26
CA GLU A 618 33.51 -1.33 21.39
C GLU A 618 32.12 -1.88 21.09
N THR A 619 32.02 -2.86 20.18
CA THR A 619 30.73 -3.44 19.76
C THR A 619 30.56 -4.86 20.32
N GLY A 620 31.52 -5.75 20.04
CA GLY A 620 31.48 -7.16 20.43
C GLY A 620 30.82 -8.08 19.40
N LEU A 621 30.74 -9.37 19.73
CA LEU A 621 30.09 -10.41 18.91
C LEU A 621 28.83 -10.96 19.57
N PRO A 622 27.81 -11.38 18.81
CA PRO A 622 26.68 -12.13 19.36
C PRO A 622 27.13 -13.54 19.76
N PHE A 623 26.80 -13.99 20.96
CA PHE A 623 26.96 -15.39 21.37
C PHE A 623 25.82 -16.25 20.79
N LEU A 624 26.16 -17.25 19.97
CA LEU A 624 25.19 -18.11 19.26
C LEU A 624 25.51 -19.59 19.45
N ARG A 625 24.48 -20.45 19.53
CA ARG A 625 24.60 -21.90 19.80
C ARG A 625 24.03 -22.79 18.69
N GLY A 626 24.23 -22.43 17.43
CA GLY A 626 23.85 -23.27 16.28
C GLY A 626 22.35 -23.30 15.95
N GLU A 627 21.48 -22.73 16.79
CA GLU A 627 20.03 -22.67 16.58
C GLU A 627 19.60 -21.79 15.38
N PHE A 628 20.50 -20.96 14.88
CA PHE A 628 20.26 -20.02 13.80
C PHE A 628 21.36 -20.18 12.74
N LEU A 629 20.98 -20.49 11.49
CA LEU A 629 21.90 -20.70 10.36
C LEU A 629 22.97 -21.78 10.58
N GLU A 630 22.77 -22.72 11.50
CA GLU A 630 23.84 -23.62 11.99
C GLU A 630 25.09 -22.85 12.45
N LEU A 631 24.92 -21.59 12.86
CA LEU A 631 25.99 -20.69 13.28
C LEU A 631 26.14 -20.73 14.79
N SER A 632 27.33 -21.14 15.24
CA SER A 632 27.78 -21.04 16.61
C SER A 632 28.91 -20.03 16.69
N VAL A 633 28.82 -19.10 17.64
CA VAL A 633 29.85 -18.08 17.89
C VAL A 633 30.25 -18.19 19.36
N LEU A 634 31.54 -18.20 19.65
CA LEU A 634 32.09 -18.43 21.00
C LEU A 634 31.58 -17.40 22.02
N ASP A 635 31.42 -17.81 23.28
CA ASP A 635 31.19 -16.86 24.37
C ASP A 635 32.51 -16.22 24.78
N LEU A 636 32.82 -15.07 24.17
CA LEU A 636 34.07 -14.34 24.41
C LEU A 636 34.25 -13.84 25.86
N SER A 637 33.25 -13.98 26.73
CA SER A 637 33.42 -13.71 28.17
C SER A 637 34.05 -14.86 28.95
N THR A 638 33.98 -16.08 28.42
CA THR A 638 34.51 -17.29 29.07
C THR A 638 35.54 -18.02 28.22
N GLU A 639 35.53 -17.81 26.91
CA GLU A 639 36.38 -18.49 25.94
C GLU A 639 37.26 -17.47 25.20
N PRO A 640 38.59 -17.54 25.34
CA PRO A 640 39.49 -16.61 24.65
C PRO A 640 39.52 -16.89 23.13
N LEU A 641 39.92 -15.88 22.35
CA LEU A 641 40.21 -16.05 20.92
C LEU A 641 41.52 -16.85 20.78
N GLU A 642 41.39 -18.16 20.62
CA GLU A 642 42.52 -19.08 20.40
C GLU A 642 43.02 -18.98 18.96
N GLU A 643 44.35 -18.93 18.82
CA GLU A 643 45.01 -19.00 17.52
C GLU A 643 44.87 -20.42 16.95
N ALA A 644 44.38 -20.52 15.72
CA ALA A 644 44.18 -21.76 14.99
C ALA A 644 45.25 -21.89 13.91
N ASP A 645 45.90 -23.06 13.85
CA ASP A 645 46.80 -23.38 12.75
C ASP A 645 45.97 -23.83 11.54
N TRP A 646 46.08 -23.09 10.44
CA TRP A 646 45.42 -23.44 9.18
C TRP A 646 45.98 -24.76 8.60
N ALA A 647 47.21 -25.13 8.94
CA ALA A 647 47.86 -26.36 8.48
C ALA A 647 47.33 -27.63 9.17
N ASP A 648 46.82 -27.52 10.42
CA ASP A 648 46.20 -28.64 11.14
C ASP A 648 44.79 -28.99 10.61
N MET A 649 44.31 -28.27 9.59
CA MET A 649 42.99 -28.43 8.98
C MET A 649 43.02 -29.25 7.68
N ASP A 650 44.08 -30.04 7.46
CA ASP A 650 44.21 -31.07 6.43
C ASP A 650 43.17 -32.20 6.62
N SER A 651 41.89 -31.91 6.34
CA SER A 651 40.90 -32.95 6.11
C SER A 651 41.03 -33.40 4.64
N PRO A 652 41.22 -34.70 4.35
CA PRO A 652 41.50 -35.22 3.00
C PRO A 652 40.33 -35.11 2.00
N ALA A 653 39.28 -34.34 2.32
CA ALA A 653 38.01 -34.28 1.57
C ALA A 653 37.80 -33.00 0.72
N SER A 654 38.67 -31.98 0.79
CA SER A 654 38.42 -30.70 0.07
C SER A 654 39.42 -30.48 -1.08
N PRO A 655 39.04 -30.74 -2.35
CA PRO A 655 39.94 -30.70 -3.51
C PRO A 655 40.23 -29.29 -4.10
N HIS A 656 39.79 -28.19 -3.48
CA HIS A 656 39.87 -26.85 -4.08
C HIS A 656 40.45 -25.81 -3.11
N ARG A 657 41.78 -25.82 -2.89
CA ARG A 657 42.51 -24.68 -2.32
C ARG A 657 42.65 -23.60 -3.38
N THR A 658 42.00 -22.44 -3.21
CA THR A 658 42.39 -21.23 -3.94
C THR A 658 43.73 -20.74 -3.37
N ALA A 659 44.69 -20.48 -4.25
CA ALA A 659 46.08 -20.15 -3.91
C ALA A 659 46.27 -18.75 -3.30
N ASP A 660 45.20 -18.12 -2.81
CA ASP A 660 45.14 -16.70 -2.44
C ASP A 660 44.87 -16.45 -0.93
N VAL A 661 44.89 -17.51 -0.11
CA VAL A 661 44.75 -17.38 1.35
C VAL A 661 46.10 -16.96 1.93
N ALA A 662 46.27 -15.66 2.19
CA ALA A 662 47.49 -15.08 2.74
C ALA A 662 47.82 -15.63 4.14
N HIS A 663 49.11 -15.89 4.40
CA HIS A 663 49.62 -16.38 5.68
C HIS A 663 49.52 -15.31 6.79
N GLY A 664 48.44 -15.32 7.57
CA GLY A 664 48.29 -14.55 8.80
C GLY A 664 47.82 -15.44 9.96
N PRO A 665 47.97 -15.02 11.23
CA PRO A 665 47.41 -15.77 12.34
C PRO A 665 45.88 -15.80 12.23
N TYR A 666 45.30 -16.99 12.31
CA TYR A 666 43.84 -17.18 12.32
C TYR A 666 43.37 -17.36 13.75
N TYR A 667 42.20 -16.82 14.08
CA TYR A 667 41.60 -16.97 15.40
C TYR A 667 40.22 -17.60 15.28
N ARG A 668 39.92 -18.61 16.09
CA ARG A 668 38.61 -19.27 16.05
C ARG A 668 37.53 -18.33 16.56
N LEU A 669 36.48 -18.15 15.77
CA LEU A 669 35.26 -17.42 16.15
C LEU A 669 34.10 -18.35 16.53
N GLY A 670 34.13 -19.60 16.06
CA GLY A 670 33.10 -20.59 16.30
C GLY A 670 33.00 -21.61 15.16
N GLU A 671 31.78 -21.98 14.80
CA GLU A 671 31.45 -22.96 13.76
C GLU A 671 30.25 -22.48 12.93
N TRP A 672 30.24 -22.76 11.64
CA TRP A 672 29.14 -22.40 10.74
C TRP A 672 28.98 -23.46 9.65
N GLN A 673 27.77 -24.01 9.47
CA GLN A 673 27.46 -25.04 8.47
C GLN A 673 28.39 -26.27 8.55
N GLY A 674 28.76 -26.66 9.77
CA GLY A 674 29.69 -27.77 10.03
C GLY A 674 31.17 -27.47 9.78
N ALA A 675 31.54 -26.25 9.37
CA ALA A 675 32.93 -25.79 9.23
C ALA A 675 33.36 -24.90 10.40
N ARG A 676 34.66 -24.82 10.69
CA ARG A 676 35.16 -23.83 11.67
C ARG A 676 35.12 -22.44 11.07
N LEU A 677 34.63 -21.48 11.86
CA LEU A 677 34.61 -20.07 11.49
C LEU A 677 35.85 -19.39 12.07
N LEU A 678 36.65 -18.75 11.21
CA LEU A 678 37.96 -18.21 11.52
C LEU A 678 38.05 -16.73 11.17
N LEU A 679 38.77 -15.98 11.99
CA LEU A 679 39.13 -14.57 11.79
C LEU A 679 40.59 -14.45 11.37
N GLU A 680 40.86 -13.90 10.21
CA GLU A 680 42.23 -13.57 9.78
C GLU A 680 42.70 -12.27 10.47
N GLY A 681 43.74 -12.36 11.32
CA GLY A 681 44.17 -11.24 12.16
C GLY A 681 44.70 -10.01 11.40
N GLY A 682 45.29 -10.23 10.21
CA GLY A 682 45.90 -9.18 9.39
C GLY A 682 44.89 -8.32 8.62
N SER A 683 43.89 -8.96 8.01
CA SER A 683 42.90 -8.33 7.13
C SER A 683 41.55 -8.10 7.82
N GLY A 684 41.26 -8.86 8.88
CA GLY A 684 39.94 -8.91 9.50
C GLY A 684 38.90 -9.74 8.74
N ARG A 685 39.28 -10.44 7.65
CA ARG A 685 38.37 -11.34 6.90
C ARG A 685 37.87 -12.48 7.78
N VAL A 686 36.66 -12.93 7.50
CA VAL A 686 36.05 -14.10 8.15
C VAL A 686 35.98 -15.24 7.14
N LEU A 687 36.53 -16.39 7.49
CA LEU A 687 36.70 -17.54 6.61
C LEU A 687 36.12 -18.81 7.25
N GLN A 688 35.66 -19.74 6.42
CA GLN A 688 35.44 -21.14 6.79
C GLN A 688 36.68 -21.97 6.46
N ASP A 689 36.93 -23.03 7.23
CA ASP A 689 38.03 -23.97 6.99
C ASP A 689 37.79 -24.98 5.84
N GLY A 690 36.60 -24.93 5.22
CA GLY A 690 36.21 -25.79 4.11
C GLY A 690 35.73 -27.18 4.52
N ALA A 691 35.59 -27.49 5.82
CA ALA A 691 35.04 -28.77 6.28
C ALA A 691 33.55 -28.96 5.92
N SER A 692 32.86 -27.88 5.57
CA SER A 692 31.48 -27.86 5.04
C SER A 692 31.37 -28.46 3.62
N GLY A 693 32.49 -28.65 2.92
CA GLY A 693 32.54 -29.14 1.53
C GLY A 693 32.27 -28.07 0.46
N LEU A 694 32.18 -26.80 0.86
CA LEU A 694 32.01 -25.65 -0.04
C LEU A 694 33.33 -25.29 -0.74
N THR A 695 33.25 -24.69 -1.93
CA THR A 695 34.46 -24.40 -2.73
C THR A 695 35.11 -23.07 -2.39
N ASP A 696 34.35 -22.12 -1.85
CA ASP A 696 34.85 -20.85 -1.35
C ASP A 696 34.87 -20.84 0.19
N ALA A 697 35.99 -20.37 0.75
CA ALA A 697 36.18 -20.20 2.18
C ALA A 697 35.62 -18.87 2.69
N LEU A 698 35.34 -17.88 1.84
CA LEU A 698 34.97 -16.54 2.28
C LEU A 698 33.57 -16.50 2.91
N ALA A 699 33.52 -16.14 4.19
CA ALA A 699 32.28 -15.83 4.90
C ALA A 699 31.99 -14.33 4.94
N ALA A 700 33.03 -13.49 5.02
CA ALA A 700 32.95 -12.03 4.86
C ALA A 700 34.33 -11.40 4.60
N THR A 701 34.34 -10.26 3.90
CA THR A 701 35.56 -9.44 3.70
C THR A 701 36.02 -8.73 4.97
N SER A 702 35.16 -8.59 5.98
CA SER A 702 35.52 -8.09 7.31
C SER A 702 34.62 -8.66 8.41
N LEU A 703 35.12 -8.70 9.65
CA LEU A 703 34.34 -9.11 10.82
C LEU A 703 33.07 -8.25 11.00
N ARG A 704 33.17 -6.95 10.75
CA ARG A 704 32.05 -6.03 10.84
C ARG A 704 30.95 -6.37 9.82
N ASN A 705 31.34 -6.65 8.57
CA ASN A 705 30.40 -7.05 7.52
C ASN A 705 29.76 -8.40 7.83
N PHE A 706 30.54 -9.38 8.32
CA PHE A 706 29.99 -10.66 8.76
C PHE A 706 28.87 -10.47 9.78
N VAL A 707 29.13 -9.72 10.86
CA VAL A 707 28.14 -9.49 11.92
C VAL A 707 26.96 -8.68 11.41
N LEU A 708 27.19 -7.72 10.50
CA LEU A 708 26.11 -6.92 9.87
C LEU A 708 25.18 -7.80 9.03
N MET A 709 25.74 -8.67 8.17
CA MET A 709 24.95 -9.59 7.35
C MET A 709 24.16 -10.58 8.22
N VAL A 710 24.81 -11.20 9.21
CA VAL A 710 24.17 -12.12 10.18
C VAL A 710 23.03 -11.41 10.92
N ARG A 711 23.24 -10.17 11.36
CA ARG A 711 22.23 -9.36 12.06
C ARG A 711 21.04 -8.99 11.17
N LEU A 712 21.27 -8.60 9.90
CA LEU A 712 20.19 -8.29 8.95
C LEU A 712 19.38 -9.55 8.62
N TYR A 713 20.05 -10.68 8.41
CA TYR A 713 19.39 -11.96 8.20
C TYR A 713 18.59 -12.37 9.44
N TYR A 714 19.17 -12.27 10.64
CA TYR A 714 18.48 -12.60 11.89
C TYR A 714 17.26 -11.71 12.12
N TRP A 715 17.39 -10.41 11.88
CA TRP A 715 16.26 -9.47 11.97
C TRP A 715 15.12 -9.91 11.05
N TRP A 716 15.43 -10.25 9.80
CA TRP A 716 14.43 -10.74 8.87
C TRP A 716 13.84 -12.05 9.36
N PHE A 717 14.68 -13.06 9.65
CA PHE A 717 14.34 -14.42 10.09
C PHE A 717 13.47 -14.45 11.34
N ALA A 718 13.81 -13.65 12.35
CA ALA A 718 13.12 -13.60 13.61
C ALA A 718 11.98 -12.59 13.64
N SER A 719 11.67 -11.89 12.54
CA SER A 719 10.51 -11.00 12.46
C SER A 719 9.34 -11.67 11.72
N ASP A 720 8.13 -11.34 12.14
CA ASP A 720 6.87 -11.85 11.59
C ASP A 720 6.49 -11.07 10.30
N TRP A 721 7.39 -11.03 9.34
CA TRP A 721 7.16 -10.46 8.01
C TRP A 721 6.59 -11.50 7.04
N SER A 722 5.86 -11.03 6.03
CA SER A 722 5.60 -11.88 4.86
C SER A 722 6.94 -12.15 4.16
N VAL A 723 7.25 -13.43 3.93
CA VAL A 723 8.50 -13.87 3.27
C VAL A 723 8.62 -13.21 1.89
N ASP A 724 7.53 -13.22 1.12
CA ASP A 724 7.45 -12.70 -0.25
C ASP A 724 7.74 -11.19 -0.36
N ASP A 725 7.54 -10.42 0.72
CA ASP A 725 7.63 -8.95 0.68
C ASP A 725 9.06 -8.42 0.89
N LEU A 726 9.94 -9.20 1.55
CA LEU A 726 11.26 -8.70 1.99
C LEU A 726 12.45 -9.54 1.57
N GLU A 727 12.26 -10.78 1.10
CA GLU A 727 13.39 -11.62 0.67
C GLU A 727 14.24 -10.96 -0.43
N PRO A 728 13.68 -10.43 -1.54
CA PRO A 728 14.50 -9.80 -2.58
C PRO A 728 15.28 -8.59 -2.05
N ALA A 729 14.67 -7.83 -1.14
CA ALA A 729 15.32 -6.67 -0.53
C ALA A 729 16.44 -7.09 0.43
N LEU A 730 16.24 -8.16 1.22
CA LEU A 730 17.29 -8.70 2.08
C LEU A 730 18.51 -9.14 1.25
N GLN A 731 18.29 -9.87 0.14
CA GLN A 731 19.38 -10.28 -0.75
C GLN A 731 20.14 -9.06 -1.29
N GLU A 732 19.42 -8.02 -1.73
CA GLU A 732 20.02 -6.75 -2.17
C GLU A 732 20.82 -6.08 -1.04
N TRP A 733 20.31 -6.08 0.19
CA TRP A 733 21.01 -5.51 1.34
C TRP A 733 22.28 -6.27 1.71
N LEU A 734 22.24 -7.60 1.70
CA LEU A 734 23.42 -8.42 1.96
C LEU A 734 24.48 -8.22 0.86
N SER A 735 24.06 -8.21 -0.41
CA SER A 735 24.95 -7.90 -1.54
C SER A 735 25.54 -6.49 -1.47
N THR A 736 24.77 -5.50 -0.98
CA THR A 736 25.26 -4.12 -0.79
C THR A 736 26.25 -4.03 0.37
N THR A 737 26.08 -4.87 1.40
CA THR A 737 26.96 -4.93 2.57
C THR A 737 28.32 -5.55 2.21
N ASP A 738 28.29 -6.68 1.51
CA ASP A 738 29.50 -7.42 1.12
C ASP A 738 29.24 -8.26 -0.14
N ALA A 739 29.50 -7.68 -1.31
CA ALA A 739 29.19 -8.32 -2.59
C ALA A 739 30.03 -9.59 -2.86
N GLU A 740 31.29 -9.61 -2.40
CA GLU A 740 32.19 -10.76 -2.58
C GLU A 740 31.72 -11.93 -1.71
N ALA A 741 31.43 -11.67 -0.42
CA ALA A 741 30.93 -12.69 0.47
C ALA A 741 29.52 -13.17 0.09
N PHE A 742 28.63 -12.26 -0.31
CA PHE A 742 27.30 -12.64 -0.77
C PHE A 742 27.34 -13.59 -1.98
N ALA A 743 28.31 -13.41 -2.88
CA ALA A 743 28.52 -14.28 -4.03
C ALA A 743 29.19 -15.63 -3.69
N SER A 744 29.69 -15.82 -2.47
CA SER A 744 30.36 -17.06 -2.06
C SER A 744 29.37 -18.19 -1.82
N ASP A 745 29.85 -19.43 -1.98
CA ASP A 745 29.06 -20.63 -1.73
C ASP A 745 28.47 -20.66 -0.31
N CYS A 746 29.17 -20.08 0.68
CA CYS A 746 28.72 -20.03 2.08
C CYS A 746 27.35 -19.34 2.21
N TRP A 747 27.17 -18.19 1.56
CA TRP A 747 25.92 -17.45 1.59
C TRP A 747 24.91 -17.95 0.56
N GLN A 748 25.35 -18.37 -0.63
CA GLN A 748 24.46 -18.95 -1.63
C GLN A 748 23.77 -20.22 -1.11
N ARG A 749 24.45 -21.03 -0.28
CA ARG A 749 23.82 -22.17 0.39
C ARG A 749 22.71 -21.77 1.36
N VAL A 750 22.91 -20.69 2.14
CA VAL A 750 21.87 -20.16 3.03
C VAL A 750 20.59 -19.86 2.24
N PHE A 751 20.71 -19.33 1.01
CA PHE A 751 19.58 -19.03 0.12
C PHE A 751 19.10 -20.21 -0.73
N GLY A 752 19.95 -21.22 -0.97
CA GLY A 752 19.69 -22.34 -1.86
C GLY A 752 19.09 -23.57 -1.18
N ASP A 753 19.32 -23.77 0.12
CA ASP A 753 18.73 -24.87 0.88
C ASP A 753 17.22 -24.63 1.08
N ALA A 754 16.44 -25.70 0.92
CA ALA A 754 14.97 -25.71 0.99
C ALA A 754 14.39 -25.32 2.38
N ASP A 755 15.24 -24.94 3.34
CA ASP A 755 14.86 -24.43 4.66
C ASP A 755 14.20 -23.04 4.60
N PHE A 756 14.22 -22.37 3.43
CA PHE A 756 13.36 -21.21 3.18
C PHE A 756 11.86 -21.53 3.38
N SER A 757 11.44 -22.78 3.14
CA SER A 757 10.06 -23.23 3.40
C SER A 757 9.74 -23.51 4.87
N ASP A 758 10.75 -23.67 5.72
CA ASP A 758 10.58 -24.08 7.14
C ASP A 758 10.29 -22.90 8.08
N ARG A 759 10.07 -21.70 7.52
CA ARG A 759 9.40 -20.59 8.22
C ARG A 759 7.91 -20.82 8.49
N VAL A 760 7.32 -21.92 8.00
CA VAL A 760 5.87 -22.22 8.08
C VAL A 760 5.48 -23.01 9.33
#